data_AF-A0A318UKG6-F1
#
_entry.id   AF-A0A318UKG6-F1
#
_cell.length_a   1.000
_cell.length_b   1.000
_cell.length_c   1.000
_cell.angle_alpha   90.00
_cell.angle_beta   90.00
_cell.angle_gamma   90.00
#
_symmetry.space_group_name_H-M   'P 1'
#
loop_
_entity.id
_entity.type
_entity.pdbx_description
1 polymer ?
#
loop_
_entity_poly.entity_id
_entity_poly.type
_entity_poly.pdbx_seq_one_letter_code
_entity_poly.pdbx_strand_id
1 'polypeptide(L)'
;MLNNVKIYLHKSETTNILDHYYSPKFLKFMKKLLQSLFVFMLFAASAIAQQRTITGTVTGKEDGLPLPGVSVRVKGAAGATQTGSDGKFTIKVAASARALEFTYIGYLSSSVEISGNVVNVSLTSDSKSLEELVITGYGSTTKVRATGSTVTVGAKDLEQTPFTSVDKALQGRVAGLQSVGASGQPGALQSIRIRGLGSISGSSDPLYVIDGIPVNSGDLSNNTTTSNALAGLNPNDVENMTVLKDAASTAIYGSRGANGVILITTKSGKAGKTKIRVDAEYGFVKPGTFNGNTRPLTTDENITLIGEGLLNRPDLVAAYGLTPANIRAFVVSPDGVGINEGTNTDWYKAVTRTGKQQSYNLAFDGGDAKTQFHVGGGYFSQDATVQRSKFDRVSGNVNLKHKFNEKLSFGTNIILSSSNTKSLLNGGAFGNPVLSALFIMPDLRATNDDGTPNISGALAPGAGLFNPLAILQNDNGNNNTQKAITSVYGEYKILPNLKISTKYGIDYNNIEEDSYNSPTYGDGRNVGGRTYRNYTRYFNWVWTNLVDYHIDIDANNNWVANIKAGYEAQKSNYYSIGLAAYNVPLNTNYQVPSVGATPISTTGTNQVYTFASLLALGDISYKNKYVLSASFRRDGSSRFGVNNQYGDFWSVGGTWNAEQEDFIKQYQWISQLKLRASYGLTGNAGTGYNSWRTLYGLTRTGYNFVYNGAIGSGPTQYGNPNLTWEKTKSFDVGFDLGLFNNRLTANFDFYNRQSTSLLLPVNVSYTTGFASYIDNFGGMRNRGVEVTLAGSPVKTRDFEWNLNFNIALNKNKLTNLVTDKQISSPFIRQVGQDYQSFYLPQYAGVNPDNGMPRWYTDATRTTTTEVYGQAQRVLLGKSAAPKAFGSFGTTLTYKGLSLDALFYYNFGNWIYNSYYQYQNSGGAYLGSYNQSATELARWQKPGDITDVPKMVYGNGTNSFAVSDRMLNRGDFVRLRDITLGYNLPKEWLTKAKLSSVRVYARGSNLFTWIKDKKLPYDPESTGTGGTNTFELFIPKTVTFGVNVGF
;
A
#
# COMPACT_ATOMS: atom_id res chain seq x y z
N MET A 1 -35.05 28.83 -20.30
CA MET A 1 -35.50 29.88 -21.24
C MET A 1 -34.32 30.81 -21.53
N LEU A 2 -34.26 31.38 -22.73
CA LEU A 2 -33.16 32.18 -23.36
C LEU A 2 -32.15 31.26 -24.09
N ASN A 3 -32.32 30.82 -25.34
CA ASN A 3 -32.66 31.47 -26.62
C ASN A 3 -31.65 32.53 -27.12
N ASN A 4 -30.97 32.14 -28.21
CA ASN A 4 -30.47 32.93 -29.36
C ASN A 4 -29.36 33.98 -29.18
N VAL A 5 -28.14 33.67 -29.67
CA VAL A 5 -27.39 34.60 -30.54
C VAL A 5 -26.68 33.83 -31.67
N LYS A 6 -26.92 34.32 -32.89
CA LYS A 6 -26.45 33.84 -34.21
C LYS A 6 -25.00 34.24 -34.48
N ILE A 7 -24.24 33.36 -35.11
CA ILE A 7 -22.96 33.67 -35.78
C ILE A 7 -23.28 34.23 -37.17
N TYR A 8 -22.84 35.46 -37.45
CA TYR A 8 -22.86 36.05 -38.79
C TYR A 8 -21.55 35.71 -39.51
N LEU A 9 -21.64 34.94 -40.60
CA LEU A 9 -20.60 34.85 -41.62
C LEU A 9 -20.73 36.07 -42.55
N HIS A 10 -19.68 36.90 -42.61
CA HIS A 10 -19.56 37.93 -43.64
C HIS A 10 -18.56 37.46 -44.69
N LYS A 11 -19.08 37.27 -45.90
CA LYS A 11 -18.33 37.01 -47.14
C LYS A 11 -17.93 38.38 -47.68
N SER A 12 -16.64 38.63 -47.91
CA SER A 12 -16.22 39.74 -48.78
C SER A 12 -15.12 39.26 -49.71
N GLU A 13 -15.48 39.19 -50.99
CA GLU A 13 -14.61 38.93 -52.12
C GLU A 13 -13.66 40.11 -52.34
N THR A 14 -12.41 39.76 -52.62
CA THR A 14 -11.31 40.62 -53.03
C THR A 14 -11.43 41.04 -54.50
N THR A 15 -11.38 42.34 -54.77
CA THR A 15 -10.93 42.84 -56.07
C THR A 15 -10.26 44.23 -55.98
N ASN A 16 -9.04 44.29 -56.52
CA ASN A 16 -8.35 45.42 -57.12
C ASN A 16 -7.99 46.68 -56.29
N ILE A 17 -6.76 46.67 -55.77
CA ILE A 17 -5.85 47.85 -55.82
C ILE A 17 -4.45 47.34 -56.21
N LEU A 18 -4.15 47.32 -57.50
CA LEU A 18 -2.80 47.14 -58.04
C LEU A 18 -2.70 47.93 -59.35
N ASP A 19 -2.47 49.24 -59.26
CA ASP A 19 -2.21 50.05 -60.47
C ASP A 19 -1.34 51.30 -60.23
N HIS A 20 -0.36 51.26 -59.32
CA HIS A 20 0.55 52.40 -59.20
C HIS A 20 2.04 52.17 -58.97
N TYR A 21 2.59 50.98 -59.21
CA TYR A 21 4.05 50.79 -59.16
C TYR A 21 4.58 49.77 -60.17
N TYR A 22 4.46 50.04 -61.48
CA TYR A 22 5.24 49.33 -62.50
C TYR A 22 5.84 50.30 -63.52
N SER A 23 7.08 50.72 -63.29
CA SER A 23 7.89 51.34 -64.35
C SER A 23 8.60 50.26 -65.19
N PRO A 24 8.67 50.39 -66.52
CA PRO A 24 9.28 49.39 -67.41
C PRO A 24 10.80 49.24 -67.25
N LYS A 25 11.45 50.05 -66.40
CA LYS A 25 12.86 49.88 -66.02
C LYS A 25 13.06 48.84 -64.91
N PHE A 26 12.09 48.66 -64.01
CA PHE A 26 12.19 47.69 -62.91
C PHE A 26 12.03 46.24 -63.40
N LEU A 27 11.14 46.00 -64.37
CA LEU A 27 10.98 44.69 -64.99
C LEU A 27 12.22 44.27 -65.81
N LYS A 28 12.90 45.19 -66.50
CA LYS A 28 14.15 44.88 -67.24
C LYS A 28 15.33 44.60 -66.29
N PHE A 29 15.38 45.25 -65.13
CA PHE A 29 16.39 44.98 -64.09
C PHE A 29 16.12 43.65 -63.38
N MET A 30 14.87 43.33 -63.02
CA MET A 30 14.49 42.02 -62.47
C MET A 30 14.67 40.89 -63.47
N LYS A 31 14.40 41.09 -64.77
CA LYS A 31 14.63 40.05 -65.79
C LYS A 31 16.11 39.77 -66.01
N LYS A 32 16.97 40.80 -66.00
CA LYS A 32 18.43 40.62 -66.06
C LYS A 32 19.01 40.06 -64.75
N LEU A 33 18.47 40.42 -63.59
CA LEU A 33 18.86 39.89 -62.27
C LEU A 33 18.41 38.44 -62.09
N LEU A 34 17.21 38.07 -62.55
CA LEU A 34 16.71 36.69 -62.57
C LEU A 34 17.43 35.84 -63.61
N GLN A 35 17.77 36.38 -64.80
CA GLN A 35 18.58 35.66 -65.79
C GLN A 35 20.03 35.48 -65.32
N SER A 36 20.61 36.45 -64.61
CA SER A 36 21.94 36.29 -64.01
C SER A 36 21.93 35.41 -62.76
N LEU A 37 20.87 35.42 -61.92
CA LEU A 37 20.68 34.43 -60.84
C LEU A 37 20.44 33.01 -61.39
N PHE A 38 19.74 32.87 -62.52
CA PHE A 38 19.49 31.57 -63.16
C PHE A 38 20.76 31.01 -63.82
N VAL A 39 21.61 31.87 -64.40
CA VAL A 39 22.93 31.48 -64.92
C VAL A 39 23.95 31.23 -63.78
N PHE A 40 23.88 31.95 -62.66
CA PHE A 40 24.69 31.64 -61.47
C PHE A 40 24.22 30.35 -60.76
N MET A 41 22.92 30.04 -60.77
CA MET A 41 22.39 28.73 -60.30
C MET A 41 22.76 27.58 -61.24
N LEU A 42 22.94 27.84 -62.54
CA LEU A 42 23.42 26.83 -63.51
C LEU A 42 24.93 26.56 -63.40
N PHE A 43 25.74 27.51 -62.89
CA PHE A 43 27.17 27.29 -62.62
C PHE A 43 27.47 26.79 -61.19
N ALA A 44 26.56 26.99 -60.21
CA ALA A 44 26.70 26.42 -58.86
C ALA A 44 26.27 24.95 -58.75
N ALA A 45 25.71 24.36 -59.80
CA ALA A 45 25.26 22.95 -59.84
C ALA A 45 26.34 21.95 -60.29
N SER A 46 27.61 22.38 -60.38
CA SER A 46 28.75 21.49 -60.70
C SER A 46 29.65 21.26 -59.47
N ALA A 47 29.04 20.96 -58.33
CA ALA A 47 29.72 20.27 -57.24
C ALA A 47 28.82 19.12 -56.79
N ILE A 48 28.69 18.10 -57.65
CA ILE A 48 28.27 16.79 -57.19
C ILE A 48 29.35 16.33 -56.22
N ALA A 49 29.11 16.52 -54.92
CA ALA A 49 29.79 15.75 -53.90
C ALA A 49 29.56 14.28 -54.29
N GLN A 50 30.63 13.58 -54.66
CA GLN A 50 30.58 12.14 -54.90
C GLN A 50 30.05 11.49 -53.62
N GLN A 51 28.76 11.11 -53.63
CA GLN A 51 28.17 10.30 -52.58
C GLN A 51 28.51 8.85 -52.88
N ARG A 52 29.16 8.19 -51.93
CA ARG A 52 29.33 6.73 -51.98
C ARG A 52 28.23 6.09 -51.14
N THR A 53 27.68 5.01 -51.65
CA THR A 53 26.70 4.19 -50.93
C THR A 53 27.46 3.14 -50.15
N ILE A 54 27.31 3.14 -48.83
CA ILE A 54 27.86 2.11 -47.94
C ILE A 54 26.74 1.16 -47.56
N THR A 55 26.97 -0.13 -47.76
CA THR A 55 26.10 -1.21 -47.28
C THR A 55 26.82 -2.02 -46.21
N GLY A 56 26.09 -2.85 -45.46
CA GLY A 56 26.72 -3.73 -44.49
C GLY A 56 25.71 -4.45 -43.61
N THR A 57 26.21 -5.39 -42.81
CA THR A 57 25.42 -6.15 -41.84
C THR A 57 25.94 -5.91 -40.43
N VAL A 58 25.04 -5.71 -39.48
CA VAL A 58 25.35 -5.62 -38.06
C VAL A 58 24.90 -6.88 -37.34
N THR A 59 25.79 -7.51 -36.58
CA THR A 59 25.51 -8.72 -35.80
C THR A 59 25.89 -8.53 -34.32
N GLY A 60 25.34 -9.37 -33.44
CA GLY A 60 25.81 -9.50 -32.06
C GLY A 60 27.14 -10.25 -32.04
N LYS A 61 28.11 -9.79 -31.24
CA LYS A 61 29.42 -10.43 -31.14
C LYS A 61 29.35 -11.76 -30.39
N GLU A 62 28.41 -11.89 -29.46
CA GLU A 62 28.24 -13.05 -28.59
C GLU A 62 27.41 -14.17 -29.22
N ASP A 63 26.38 -13.81 -29.99
CA ASP A 63 25.43 -14.76 -30.57
C ASP A 63 25.54 -14.90 -32.09
N GLY A 64 26.29 -14.02 -32.75
CA GLY A 64 26.42 -13.98 -34.21
C GLY A 64 25.13 -13.63 -34.95
N LEU A 65 24.06 -13.27 -34.24
CA LEU A 65 22.75 -13.03 -34.84
C LEU A 65 22.68 -11.62 -35.45
N PRO A 66 21.96 -11.44 -36.58
CA PRO A 66 21.75 -10.11 -37.14
C PRO A 66 20.96 -9.23 -36.17
N LEU A 67 21.41 -7.99 -36.00
CA LEU A 67 20.80 -7.00 -35.09
C LEU A 67 19.91 -6.03 -35.88
N PRO A 68 18.58 -6.14 -35.80
CA PRO A 68 17.67 -5.20 -36.44
C PRO A 68 17.50 -3.91 -35.63
N GLY A 69 17.35 -2.76 -36.29
CA GLY A 69 17.11 -1.46 -35.65
C GLY A 69 18.35 -0.77 -35.05
N VAL A 70 19.57 -1.23 -35.38
CA VAL A 70 20.82 -0.54 -35.04
C VAL A 70 20.86 0.79 -35.78
N SER A 71 21.06 1.90 -35.05
CA SER A 71 21.22 3.21 -35.67
C SER A 71 22.63 3.36 -36.22
N VAL A 72 22.74 3.60 -37.52
CA VAL A 72 24.00 3.77 -38.25
C VAL A 72 24.07 5.20 -38.77
N ARG A 73 25.12 5.93 -38.40
CA ARG A 73 25.33 7.33 -38.84
C ARG A 73 26.78 7.61 -39.19
N VAL A 74 27.03 8.66 -39.98
CA VAL A 74 28.39 9.17 -40.16
C VAL A 74 28.81 9.91 -38.89
N LYS A 75 30.00 9.58 -38.37
CA LYS A 75 30.53 10.19 -37.14
C LYS A 75 30.60 11.72 -37.29
N GLY A 76 29.84 12.45 -36.47
CA GLY A 76 29.79 13.92 -36.47
C GLY A 76 28.82 14.58 -37.46
N ALA A 77 28.03 13.82 -38.23
CA ALA A 77 27.08 14.37 -39.20
C ALA A 77 25.61 14.27 -38.73
N ALA A 78 24.74 15.13 -39.28
CA ALA A 78 23.30 15.06 -39.08
C ALA A 78 22.66 14.07 -40.08
N GLY A 79 22.04 13.00 -39.56
CA GLY A 79 21.35 11.97 -40.35
C GLY A 79 21.79 10.54 -39.99
N ALA A 80 20.84 9.62 -39.86
CA ALA A 80 21.08 8.22 -39.54
C ALA A 80 20.16 7.31 -40.37
N THR A 81 20.63 6.10 -40.68
CA THR A 81 19.80 5.00 -41.15
C THR A 81 19.66 3.95 -40.04
N GLN A 82 18.80 2.96 -40.22
CA GLN A 82 18.67 1.83 -39.30
C GLN A 82 18.85 0.51 -40.04
N THR A 83 19.36 -0.51 -39.35
CA THR A 83 19.40 -1.87 -39.91
C THR A 83 18.00 -2.47 -40.04
N GLY A 84 17.76 -3.22 -41.12
CA GLY A 84 16.54 -3.99 -41.36
C GLY A 84 16.46 -5.26 -40.51
N SER A 85 15.40 -6.06 -40.72
CA SER A 85 15.14 -7.30 -39.98
C SER A 85 16.23 -8.38 -40.12
N ASP A 86 17.01 -8.31 -41.21
CA ASP A 86 18.14 -9.20 -41.50
C ASP A 86 19.49 -8.59 -41.05
N GLY A 87 19.47 -7.50 -40.28
CA GLY A 87 20.65 -6.81 -39.78
C GLY A 87 21.37 -5.96 -40.82
N LYS A 88 20.86 -5.86 -42.05
CA LYS A 88 21.51 -5.09 -43.12
C LYS A 88 21.14 -3.60 -43.09
N PHE A 89 22.08 -2.75 -43.47
CA PHE A 89 21.85 -1.32 -43.65
C PHE A 89 22.40 -0.83 -44.99
N THR A 90 21.84 0.30 -45.45
CA THR A 90 22.35 1.09 -46.58
C THR A 90 22.33 2.57 -46.20
N ILE A 91 23.47 3.25 -46.35
CA ILE A 91 23.61 4.68 -46.07
C ILE A 91 24.40 5.38 -47.18
N LYS A 92 23.91 6.53 -47.65
CA LYS A 92 24.64 7.40 -48.57
C LYS A 92 25.49 8.38 -47.78
N VAL A 93 26.79 8.41 -48.05
CA VAL A 93 27.75 9.26 -47.33
C VAL A 93 28.58 10.07 -48.32
N ALA A 94 29.02 11.27 -47.92
CA ALA A 94 29.98 12.03 -48.71
C ALA A 94 31.31 11.25 -48.83
N ALA A 95 32.03 11.39 -49.95
CA ALA A 95 33.34 10.75 -50.15
C ALA A 95 34.35 11.09 -49.03
N SER A 96 34.21 12.23 -48.36
CA SER A 96 35.05 12.65 -47.23
C SER A 96 34.71 11.98 -45.88
N ALA A 97 33.62 11.22 -45.78
CA ALA A 97 33.24 10.53 -44.54
C ALA A 97 34.25 9.41 -44.20
N ARG A 98 34.85 9.47 -43.01
CA ARG A 98 35.92 8.54 -42.58
C ARG A 98 35.46 7.38 -41.69
N ALA A 99 34.34 7.52 -40.96
CA ALA A 99 33.85 6.49 -40.06
C ALA A 99 32.31 6.49 -39.94
N LEU A 100 31.76 5.31 -39.73
CA LEU A 100 30.38 5.08 -39.31
C LEU A 100 30.33 4.79 -37.80
N GLU A 101 29.33 5.36 -37.14
CA GLU A 101 29.02 5.11 -35.74
C GLU A 101 27.74 4.28 -35.65
N PHE A 102 27.83 3.19 -34.89
CA PHE A 102 26.77 2.21 -34.69
C PHE A 102 26.33 2.27 -33.24
N THR A 103 25.06 2.55 -33.03
CA THR A 103 24.47 2.65 -31.69
C THR A 103 23.24 1.76 -31.60
N TYR A 104 23.17 0.94 -30.55
CA TYR A 104 22.07 0.03 -30.32
C TYR A 104 21.88 -0.18 -28.81
N ILE A 105 20.63 -0.18 -28.36
CA ILE A 105 20.32 -0.27 -26.93
C ILE A 105 20.75 -1.64 -26.41
N GLY A 106 21.51 -1.67 -25.31
CA GLY A 106 22.07 -2.89 -24.72
C GLY A 106 23.39 -3.36 -25.35
N TYR A 107 24.00 -2.55 -26.21
CA TYR A 107 25.28 -2.83 -26.86
C TYR A 107 26.21 -1.61 -26.78
N LEU A 108 27.51 -1.85 -26.69
CA LEU A 108 28.51 -0.79 -26.70
C LEU A 108 28.52 -0.10 -28.07
N SER A 109 28.54 1.24 -28.06
CA SER A 109 28.62 2.02 -29.29
C SER A 109 29.95 1.73 -30.00
N SER A 110 29.89 1.42 -31.28
CA SER A 110 31.07 1.07 -32.07
C SER A 110 31.29 2.08 -33.19
N SER A 111 32.53 2.56 -33.33
CA SER A 111 32.95 3.48 -34.39
C SER A 111 33.87 2.72 -35.33
N VAL A 112 33.42 2.48 -36.56
CA VAL A 112 34.17 1.69 -37.56
C VAL A 112 34.55 2.57 -38.73
N GLU A 113 35.83 2.55 -39.11
CA GLU A 113 36.33 3.30 -40.26
C GLU A 113 35.76 2.76 -41.58
N ILE A 114 35.51 3.67 -42.52
CA ILE A 114 34.96 3.32 -43.83
C ILE A 114 36.12 2.99 -44.77
N SER A 115 36.54 1.72 -44.76
CA SER A 115 37.62 1.18 -45.61
C SER A 115 37.15 0.74 -47.01
N GLY A 116 35.84 0.68 -47.28
CA GLY A 116 35.26 0.30 -48.56
C GLY A 116 33.75 0.57 -48.63
N ASN A 117 33.05 0.05 -49.67
CA ASN A 117 31.59 0.20 -49.84
C ASN A 117 30.77 -0.79 -49.01
N VAL A 118 31.42 -1.77 -48.36
CA VAL A 118 30.78 -2.75 -47.46
C VAL A 118 31.44 -2.66 -46.08
N VAL A 119 30.64 -2.44 -45.05
CA VAL A 119 31.10 -2.32 -43.65
C VAL A 119 30.27 -3.22 -42.75
N ASN A 120 30.82 -4.37 -42.36
CA ASN A 120 30.19 -5.29 -41.42
C ASN A 120 30.70 -5.02 -39.99
N VAL A 121 29.81 -5.08 -39.00
CA VAL A 121 30.13 -4.76 -37.60
C VAL A 121 29.53 -5.80 -36.68
N SER A 122 30.34 -6.33 -35.75
CA SER A 122 29.85 -7.09 -34.61
C SER A 122 29.82 -6.19 -33.37
N LEU A 123 28.63 -5.93 -32.84
CA LEU A 123 28.44 -5.14 -31.63
C LEU A 123 28.60 -6.05 -30.41
N THR A 124 29.40 -5.62 -29.45
CA THR A 124 29.54 -6.31 -28.16
C THR A 124 28.40 -5.88 -27.26
N SER A 125 27.71 -6.85 -26.65
CA SER A 125 26.69 -6.61 -25.65
C SER A 125 27.25 -5.75 -24.52
N ASP A 126 26.53 -4.69 -24.15
CA ASP A 126 26.89 -3.84 -23.03
C ASP A 126 26.46 -4.56 -21.75
N SER A 127 27.39 -5.36 -21.21
CA SER A 127 27.22 -6.07 -19.94
C SER A 127 27.46 -5.15 -18.73
N LYS A 128 27.93 -3.92 -18.95
CA LYS A 128 27.81 -2.89 -17.92
C LYS A 128 26.33 -2.51 -17.89
N SER A 129 25.66 -2.89 -16.81
CA SER A 129 24.37 -2.32 -16.43
C SER A 129 24.39 -0.83 -16.78
N LEU A 130 23.49 -0.38 -17.67
CA LEU A 130 23.07 1.02 -17.70
C LEU A 130 23.04 1.51 -16.26
N GLU A 131 23.73 2.61 -15.94
CA GLU A 131 23.80 3.10 -14.56
C GLU A 131 22.38 3.23 -14.01
N GLU A 132 21.99 2.26 -13.19
CA GLU A 132 20.60 2.15 -12.74
C GLU A 132 20.30 3.40 -11.93
N LEU A 133 19.34 4.19 -12.39
CA LEU A 133 18.92 5.40 -11.71
C LEU A 133 18.01 5.02 -10.55
N VAL A 134 18.42 5.41 -9.35
CA VAL A 134 17.62 5.32 -8.13
C VAL A 134 16.92 6.65 -7.94
N ILE A 135 15.60 6.61 -7.79
CA ILE A 135 14.81 7.80 -7.47
C ILE A 135 15.02 8.14 -6.00
N THR A 136 15.36 9.39 -5.75
CA THR A 136 15.58 10.00 -4.45
C THR A 136 14.63 11.17 -4.31
N GLY A 137 14.42 11.70 -3.10
CA GLY A 137 13.26 12.55 -2.81
C GLY A 137 12.89 13.62 -3.88
N TYR A 138 13.84 14.49 -4.24
CA TYR A 138 13.64 15.52 -5.29
C TYR A 138 14.55 15.32 -6.52
N GLY A 139 14.93 14.08 -6.86
CA GLY A 139 15.77 13.82 -8.03
C GLY A 139 16.09 12.35 -8.24
N SER A 140 16.99 12.06 -9.17
CA SER A 140 17.55 10.72 -9.33
C SER A 140 19.06 10.77 -9.12
N THR A 141 19.62 9.68 -8.61
CA THR A 141 21.06 9.45 -8.52
C THR A 141 21.39 8.08 -9.09
N THR A 142 22.64 7.82 -9.42
CA THR A 142 23.05 6.49 -9.89
C THR A 142 23.18 5.56 -8.69
N LYS A 143 22.92 4.26 -8.90
CA LYS A 143 23.06 3.23 -7.85
C LYS A 143 24.43 3.24 -7.17
N VAL A 144 25.49 3.58 -7.92
CA VAL A 144 26.87 3.68 -7.42
C VAL A 144 27.02 4.88 -6.46
N ARG A 145 26.30 5.98 -6.70
CA ARG A 145 26.34 7.20 -5.86
C ARG A 145 25.29 7.24 -4.75
N ALA A 146 24.28 6.37 -4.79
CA ALA A 146 23.26 6.29 -3.75
C ALA A 146 23.89 5.95 -2.38
N THR A 147 23.65 6.75 -1.35
CA THR A 147 24.23 6.53 -0.01
C THR A 147 23.29 5.85 0.98
N GLY A 148 21.98 5.85 0.67
CA GLY A 148 20.96 5.30 1.57
C GLY A 148 20.45 3.91 1.21
N SER A 149 19.74 3.29 2.16
CA SER A 149 19.00 2.03 1.97
C SER A 149 17.67 2.29 1.26
N THR A 150 17.61 1.95 -0.03
CA THR A 150 16.42 2.11 -0.88
C THR A 150 16.09 0.81 -1.61
N VAL A 151 14.81 0.47 -1.69
CA VAL A 151 14.33 -0.69 -2.47
C VAL A 151 13.32 -0.21 -3.50
N THR A 152 13.53 -0.57 -4.76
CA THR A 152 12.64 -0.21 -5.87
C THR A 152 11.88 -1.44 -6.35
N VAL A 153 10.55 -1.35 -6.36
CA VAL A 153 9.65 -2.33 -6.98
C VAL A 153 9.21 -1.77 -8.33
N GLY A 154 9.57 -2.46 -9.43
CA GLY A 154 9.35 -1.97 -10.79
C GLY A 154 7.98 -2.33 -11.37
N ALA A 155 7.59 -1.67 -12.47
CA ALA A 155 6.32 -1.88 -13.17
C ALA A 155 6.02 -3.35 -13.48
N LYS A 156 7.04 -4.15 -13.83
CA LYS A 156 6.88 -5.59 -14.11
C LYS A 156 6.21 -6.33 -12.97
N ASP A 157 6.54 -6.00 -11.72
CA ASP A 157 6.03 -6.67 -10.52
C ASP A 157 4.67 -6.08 -10.09
N LEU A 158 4.45 -4.80 -10.38
CA LEU A 158 3.20 -4.08 -10.08
C LEU A 158 2.06 -4.48 -11.02
N GLU A 159 2.34 -4.60 -12.31
CA GLU A 159 1.36 -4.95 -13.35
C GLU A 159 0.97 -6.42 -13.35
N GLN A 160 1.81 -7.28 -12.76
CA GLN A 160 1.64 -8.73 -12.78
C GLN A 160 0.77 -9.29 -11.68
N THR A 161 0.12 -8.42 -10.89
CA THR A 161 -0.61 -8.86 -9.71
C THR A 161 -2.00 -8.22 -9.64
N PRO A 162 -3.06 -8.98 -9.31
CA PRO A 162 -4.45 -8.50 -9.32
C PRO A 162 -4.79 -7.63 -8.09
N PHE A 163 -4.11 -6.49 -7.91
CA PHE A 163 -4.30 -5.64 -6.74
C PHE A 163 -5.44 -4.62 -6.92
N THR A 164 -6.29 -4.51 -5.89
CA THR A 164 -7.31 -3.46 -5.79
C THR A 164 -6.70 -2.07 -5.51
N SER A 165 -5.46 -2.02 -5.01
CA SER A 165 -4.78 -0.80 -4.57
C SER A 165 -3.26 -0.99 -4.61
N VAL A 166 -2.50 0.08 -4.84
CA VAL A 166 -1.05 0.03 -5.08
C VAL A 166 -0.23 -0.37 -3.85
N ASP A 167 -0.70 -0.06 -2.65
CA ASP A 167 -0.09 -0.40 -1.36
C ASP A 167 -0.01 -1.92 -1.10
N LYS A 168 -0.91 -2.71 -1.70
CA LYS A 168 -0.85 -4.19 -1.64
C LYS A 168 0.36 -4.78 -2.35
N ALA A 169 0.97 -4.05 -3.28
CA ALA A 169 2.07 -4.55 -4.09
C ALA A 169 3.40 -4.69 -3.35
N LEU A 170 3.57 -3.93 -2.27
CA LEU A 170 4.83 -3.91 -1.53
C LEU A 170 5.02 -5.14 -0.64
N GLN A 171 3.94 -5.87 -0.31
CA GLN A 171 4.00 -7.01 0.60
C GLN A 171 4.94 -8.09 0.07
N GLY A 172 5.94 -8.47 0.87
CA GLY A 172 6.93 -9.49 0.53
C GLY A 172 7.97 -9.07 -0.51
N ARG A 173 7.82 -7.93 -1.20
CA ARG A 173 8.82 -7.47 -2.20
C ARG A 173 9.90 -6.57 -1.58
N VAL A 174 9.67 -6.04 -0.38
CA VAL A 174 10.58 -5.11 0.29
C VAL A 174 11.01 -5.67 1.65
N ALA A 175 12.31 -5.94 1.81
CA ALA A 175 12.87 -6.35 3.10
C ALA A 175 12.71 -5.24 4.15
N GLY A 176 12.25 -5.61 5.36
CA GLY A 176 12.03 -4.67 6.46
C GLY A 176 10.68 -3.94 6.43
N LEU A 177 9.85 -4.22 5.42
CA LEU A 177 8.51 -3.66 5.28
C LEU A 177 7.47 -4.73 5.66
N GLN A 178 6.75 -4.47 6.75
CA GLN A 178 5.55 -5.22 7.10
C GLN A 178 4.35 -4.56 6.43
N SER A 179 3.64 -5.29 5.59
CA SER A 179 2.36 -4.87 4.99
C SER A 179 1.34 -5.93 5.34
N VAL A 180 0.24 -5.55 6.00
CA VAL A 180 -0.80 -6.49 6.46
C VAL A 180 -2.18 -5.94 6.13
N GLY A 181 -2.99 -6.77 5.47
CA GLY A 181 -4.38 -6.49 5.17
C GLY A 181 -5.30 -7.16 6.17
N ALA A 182 -5.79 -6.40 7.16
CA ALA A 182 -6.68 -6.93 8.19
C ALA A 182 -8.06 -7.35 7.64
N SER A 183 -8.50 -6.77 6.52
CA SER A 183 -9.81 -7.01 5.93
C SER A 183 -9.73 -7.47 4.48
N GLY A 184 -10.59 -8.44 4.14
CA GLY A 184 -10.85 -8.90 2.78
C GLY A 184 -11.82 -8.02 1.99
N GLN A 185 -12.29 -6.91 2.55
CA GLN A 185 -13.12 -5.96 1.82
C GLN A 185 -12.32 -5.40 0.61
N PRO A 186 -12.87 -5.47 -0.62
CA PRO A 186 -12.25 -4.86 -1.79
C PRO A 186 -11.99 -3.37 -1.57
N GLY A 187 -10.79 -2.90 -1.95
CA GLY A 187 -10.38 -1.50 -1.74
C GLY A 187 -9.97 -1.13 -0.30
N ALA A 188 -10.01 -2.06 0.67
CA ALA A 188 -9.58 -1.77 2.04
C ALA A 188 -8.08 -1.45 2.16
N LEU A 189 -7.74 -0.64 3.17
CA LEU A 189 -6.37 -0.20 3.49
C LEU A 189 -5.44 -1.37 3.85
N GLN A 190 -4.17 -1.30 3.41
CA GLN A 190 -3.10 -2.12 3.98
C GLN A 190 -2.34 -1.34 5.06
N SER A 191 -2.18 -1.92 6.24
CA SER A 191 -1.33 -1.33 7.27
C SER A 191 0.14 -1.57 6.93
N ILE A 192 0.90 -0.51 6.67
CA ILE A 192 2.33 -0.60 6.32
C ILE A 192 3.20 -0.05 7.46
N ARG A 193 4.24 -0.81 7.82
CA ARG A 193 5.27 -0.43 8.79
C ARG A 193 6.65 -0.70 8.19
N ILE A 194 7.50 0.32 8.15
CA ILE A 194 8.91 0.19 7.76
C ILE A 194 9.74 0.12 9.05
N ARG A 195 10.46 -0.99 9.26
CA ARG A 195 11.33 -1.22 10.43
C ARG A 195 10.61 -1.06 11.78
N GLY A 196 9.37 -1.54 11.84
CA GLY A 196 8.54 -1.56 13.04
C GLY A 196 7.83 -0.24 13.38
N LEU A 197 7.25 -0.17 14.57
CA LEU A 197 6.50 1.00 15.07
C LEU A 197 7.44 2.17 15.31
N GLY A 198 7.06 3.38 14.89
CA GLY A 198 7.88 4.60 15.05
C GLY A 198 7.42 5.52 16.18
N SER A 199 6.16 5.43 16.58
CA SER A 199 5.57 6.21 17.68
C SER A 199 4.58 5.37 18.50
N ILE A 200 4.23 5.84 19.70
CA ILE A 200 3.25 5.22 20.59
C ILE A 200 1.84 5.73 20.29
N SER A 201 1.67 7.05 20.17
CA SER A 201 0.38 7.71 19.87
C SER A 201 0.39 8.60 18.64
N GLY A 202 1.56 8.92 18.09
CA GLY A 202 1.67 9.50 16.75
C GLY A 202 1.46 8.46 15.66
N SER A 203 1.25 8.91 14.42
CA SER A 203 1.18 7.97 13.28
C SER A 203 2.51 7.23 13.12
N SER A 204 2.41 5.92 12.84
CA SER A 204 3.52 5.05 12.44
C SER A 204 3.42 4.65 10.96
N ASP A 205 2.54 5.30 10.18
CA ASP A 205 2.43 5.09 8.74
C ASP A 205 3.58 5.81 8.02
N PRO A 206 4.09 5.26 6.91
CA PRO A 206 5.08 5.93 6.08
C PRO A 206 4.46 7.12 5.34
N LEU A 207 5.31 8.07 4.94
CA LEU A 207 4.89 9.13 4.03
C LEU A 207 4.77 8.58 2.60
N TYR A 208 3.64 8.83 1.94
CA TYR A 208 3.49 8.56 0.51
C TYR A 208 3.73 9.83 -0.29
N VAL A 209 4.56 9.71 -1.33
CA VAL A 209 4.89 10.81 -2.24
C VAL A 209 4.66 10.34 -3.67
N ILE A 210 3.74 10.97 -4.38
CA ILE A 210 3.40 10.61 -5.77
C ILE A 210 3.92 11.71 -6.67
N ASP A 211 4.88 11.37 -7.54
CA ASP A 211 5.57 12.31 -8.40
C ASP A 211 5.99 13.57 -7.63
N GLY A 212 6.63 13.42 -6.48
CA GLY A 212 7.10 14.54 -5.65
C GLY A 212 6.03 15.28 -4.83
N ILE A 213 4.75 14.87 -4.86
CA ILE A 213 3.70 15.45 -4.02
C ILE A 213 3.45 14.56 -2.79
N PRO A 214 3.63 15.04 -1.56
CA PRO A 214 3.15 14.37 -0.35
C PRO A 214 1.62 14.26 -0.41
N VAL A 215 1.08 13.03 -0.39
CA VAL A 215 -0.36 12.79 -0.50
C VAL A 215 -0.96 12.32 0.81
N ASN A 216 -2.26 12.52 0.97
CA ASN A 216 -3.02 11.88 2.05
C ASN A 216 -3.01 10.35 1.86
N SER A 217 -2.84 9.64 2.97
CA SER A 217 -2.75 8.18 3.03
C SER A 217 -3.56 7.65 4.21
N GLY A 218 -3.80 6.34 4.26
CA GLY A 218 -4.56 5.71 5.34
C GLY A 218 -6.04 5.61 5.03
N ASP A 219 -6.83 5.42 6.09
CA ASP A 219 -8.29 5.31 6.01
C ASP A 219 -8.92 6.69 6.23
N LEU A 220 -9.68 7.16 5.25
CA LEU A 220 -10.31 8.48 5.26
C LEU A 220 -11.81 8.43 5.61
N SER A 221 -12.33 7.26 6.00
CA SER A 221 -13.75 7.07 6.35
C SER A 221 -14.10 7.70 7.69
N ASN A 222 -15.36 8.13 7.82
CA ASN A 222 -15.95 8.67 9.06
C ASN A 222 -17.18 7.86 9.50
N ASN A 223 -17.88 7.23 8.55
CA ASN A 223 -19.16 6.55 8.79
C ASN A 223 -19.22 5.16 8.15
N THR A 224 -18.45 4.94 7.09
CA THR A 224 -18.24 3.61 6.50
C THR A 224 -17.06 2.89 7.16
N THR A 225 -16.91 1.59 6.90
CA THR A 225 -15.88 0.79 7.57
C THR A 225 -14.49 0.92 6.95
N THR A 226 -14.38 1.45 5.73
CA THR A 226 -13.06 1.79 5.15
C THR A 226 -13.14 2.74 3.96
N SER A 227 -12.10 3.57 3.80
CA SER A 227 -11.86 4.45 2.66
C SER A 227 -10.35 4.61 2.40
N ASN A 228 -9.74 3.67 1.68
CA ASN A 228 -8.30 3.73 1.39
C ASN A 228 -7.95 4.88 0.42
N ALA A 229 -7.17 5.86 0.90
CA ALA A 229 -6.74 7.01 0.11
C ALA A 229 -5.92 6.67 -1.16
N LEU A 230 -5.30 5.49 -1.21
CA LEU A 230 -4.48 5.02 -2.33
C LEU A 230 -5.23 4.07 -3.28
N ALA A 231 -6.45 3.65 -2.93
CA ALA A 231 -7.24 2.76 -3.79
C ALA A 231 -7.68 3.45 -5.09
N GLY A 232 -7.72 4.79 -5.14
CA GLY A 232 -7.96 5.55 -6.37
C GLY A 232 -6.86 5.46 -7.43
N LEU A 233 -5.66 5.00 -7.08
CA LEU A 233 -4.52 4.92 -8.01
C LEU A 233 -4.53 3.62 -8.80
N ASN A 234 -4.43 3.72 -10.13
CA ASN A 234 -4.30 2.56 -10.99
C ASN A 234 -2.88 1.99 -10.95
N PRO A 235 -2.67 0.72 -10.55
CA PRO A 235 -1.35 0.11 -10.58
C PRO A 235 -0.70 0.10 -11.97
N ASN A 236 -1.48 0.10 -13.04
CA ASN A 236 -0.97 0.10 -14.42
C ASN A 236 -0.35 1.43 -14.86
N ASP A 237 -0.60 2.50 -14.11
CA ASP A 237 -0.08 3.85 -14.38
C ASP A 237 1.23 4.11 -13.60
N VAL A 238 1.62 3.18 -12.72
CA VAL A 238 2.83 3.27 -11.89
C VAL A 238 4.01 2.66 -12.64
N GLU A 239 5.09 3.44 -12.77
CA GLU A 239 6.37 2.97 -13.34
C GLU A 239 7.19 2.22 -12.28
N ASN A 240 7.23 2.76 -11.06
CA ASN A 240 7.89 2.11 -9.94
C ASN A 240 7.40 2.66 -8.59
N MET A 241 7.63 1.85 -7.54
CA MET A 241 7.51 2.26 -6.14
C MET A 241 8.87 2.12 -5.45
N THR A 242 9.43 3.22 -4.96
CA THR A 242 10.71 3.23 -4.25
C THR A 242 10.48 3.46 -2.76
N VAL A 243 10.97 2.55 -1.92
CA VAL A 243 10.88 2.62 -0.46
C VAL A 243 12.20 3.12 0.12
N LEU A 244 12.14 4.28 0.79
CA LEU A 244 13.25 4.91 1.50
C LEU A 244 13.18 4.50 2.97
N LYS A 245 14.21 3.80 3.47
CA LYS A 245 14.18 3.14 4.80
C LYS A 245 15.09 3.77 5.85
N ASP A 246 16.11 4.52 5.43
CA ASP A 246 17.16 5.03 6.31
C ASP A 246 17.20 6.56 6.39
N ALA A 247 18.03 7.11 7.28
CA ALA A 247 18.14 8.56 7.46
C ALA A 247 18.72 9.27 6.23
N ALA A 248 19.73 8.71 5.55
CA ALA A 248 20.32 9.33 4.36
C ALA A 248 19.29 9.54 3.24
N SER A 249 18.34 8.60 3.07
CA SER A 249 17.31 8.70 2.05
C SER A 249 16.05 9.46 2.49
N THR A 250 15.66 9.38 3.77
CA THR A 250 14.39 9.96 4.26
C THR A 250 14.49 11.38 4.79
N ALA A 251 15.67 11.84 5.23
CA ALA A 251 15.85 13.15 5.85
C ALA A 251 15.52 14.33 4.92
N ILE A 252 15.53 14.12 3.60
CA ILE A 252 15.10 15.11 2.63
C ILE A 252 13.61 15.49 2.78
N TYR A 253 12.80 14.56 3.29
CA TYR A 253 11.39 14.78 3.68
C TYR A 253 11.24 15.23 5.15
N GLY A 254 12.37 15.40 5.85
CA GLY A 254 12.49 16.00 7.17
C GLY A 254 11.61 15.32 8.21
N SER A 255 10.74 16.13 8.79
CA SER A 255 9.80 15.75 9.84
C SER A 255 8.67 14.80 9.42
N ARG A 256 8.61 14.40 8.15
CA ARG A 256 7.60 13.44 7.67
C ARG A 256 8.24 12.11 7.26
N GLY A 257 9.57 12.03 7.26
CA GLY A 257 10.33 10.84 6.85
C GLY A 257 10.64 9.84 7.98
N ALA A 258 10.33 10.13 9.25
CA ALA A 258 10.75 9.28 10.38
C ALA A 258 10.23 7.84 10.33
N ASN A 259 9.07 7.62 9.71
CA ASN A 259 8.46 6.29 9.52
C ASN A 259 8.81 5.64 8.18
N GLY A 260 9.77 6.22 7.44
CA GLY A 260 10.09 5.85 6.06
C GLY A 260 9.19 6.57 5.04
N VAL A 261 9.60 6.54 3.78
CA VAL A 261 8.91 7.20 2.68
C VAL A 261 8.72 6.23 1.51
N ILE A 262 7.54 6.22 0.92
CA ILE A 262 7.21 5.45 -0.27
C ILE A 262 7.00 6.43 -1.41
N LEU A 263 7.93 6.44 -2.36
CA LEU A 263 7.87 7.22 -3.58
C LEU A 263 7.16 6.41 -4.65
N ILE A 264 6.12 6.97 -5.26
CA ILE A 264 5.43 6.39 -6.40
C ILE A 264 5.73 7.30 -7.59
N THR A 265 6.34 6.72 -8.62
CA THR A 265 6.61 7.41 -9.88
C THR A 265 5.64 6.88 -10.92
N THR A 266 4.91 7.78 -11.56
CA THR A 266 4.00 7.39 -12.64
C THR A 266 4.72 7.32 -13.98
N LYS A 267 4.10 6.61 -14.92
CA LYS A 267 4.62 6.48 -16.27
C LYS A 267 4.70 7.82 -16.99
N SER A 268 5.78 7.97 -17.75
CA SER A 268 6.04 9.14 -18.58
C SER A 268 6.23 8.73 -20.03
N GLY A 269 5.78 9.58 -20.95
CA GLY A 269 5.94 9.37 -22.38
C GLY A 269 7.41 9.26 -22.80
N LYS A 270 7.67 8.47 -23.83
CA LYS A 270 8.99 8.34 -24.47
C LYS A 270 8.91 8.88 -25.89
N ALA A 271 9.96 9.58 -26.34
CA ALA A 271 10.04 10.03 -27.73
C ALA A 271 10.02 8.82 -28.69
N GLY A 272 9.25 8.93 -29.77
CA GLY A 272 9.12 7.89 -30.78
C GLY A 272 7.68 7.72 -31.27
N LYS A 273 7.46 6.65 -32.05
CA LYS A 273 6.13 6.31 -32.54
C LYS A 273 5.18 6.10 -31.37
N THR A 274 3.96 6.62 -31.50
CA THR A 274 2.89 6.38 -30.53
C THR A 274 2.62 4.89 -30.44
N LYS A 275 2.68 4.36 -29.21
CA LYS A 275 2.32 2.98 -28.86
C LYS A 275 1.00 3.00 -28.13
N ILE A 276 0.16 2.02 -28.43
CA ILE A 276 -1.12 1.82 -27.76
C ILE A 276 -1.02 0.51 -26.98
N ARG A 277 -1.40 0.52 -25.71
CA ARG A 277 -1.51 -0.68 -24.87
C ARG A 277 -2.94 -0.86 -24.42
N VAL A 278 -3.45 -2.08 -24.57
CA VAL A 278 -4.75 -2.51 -24.07
C VAL A 278 -4.53 -3.69 -23.15
N ASP A 279 -5.04 -3.59 -21.92
CA ASP A 279 -4.95 -4.64 -20.92
C ASP A 279 -6.38 -5.03 -20.50
N ALA A 280 -6.68 -6.33 -20.52
CA ALA A 280 -7.97 -6.85 -20.09
C ALA A 280 -7.78 -8.05 -19.17
N GLU A 281 -8.53 -8.09 -18.07
CA GLU A 281 -8.47 -9.15 -17.07
C GLU A 281 -9.88 -9.48 -16.55
N TYR A 282 -10.17 -10.77 -16.39
CA TYR A 282 -11.39 -11.26 -15.77
C TYR A 282 -11.08 -12.44 -14.83
N GLY A 283 -11.75 -12.51 -13.68
CA GLY A 283 -11.50 -13.58 -12.72
C GLY A 283 -12.57 -13.78 -11.67
N PHE A 284 -12.28 -14.72 -10.78
CA PHE A 284 -13.14 -15.14 -9.68
C PHE A 284 -12.46 -14.92 -8.34
N VAL A 285 -13.25 -14.49 -7.36
CA VAL A 285 -12.83 -14.19 -5.99
C VAL A 285 -13.58 -15.14 -5.07
N LYS A 286 -12.86 -15.91 -4.25
CA LYS A 286 -13.44 -16.87 -3.29
C LYS A 286 -12.93 -16.58 -1.88
N PRO A 287 -13.64 -16.99 -0.81
CA PRO A 287 -13.09 -16.94 0.53
C PRO A 287 -11.72 -17.65 0.58
N GLY A 288 -10.75 -17.01 1.25
CA GLY A 288 -9.38 -17.51 1.37
C GLY A 288 -9.27 -18.62 2.41
N THR A 289 -8.51 -18.36 3.48
CA THR A 289 -8.23 -19.34 4.53
C THR A 289 -9.44 -19.55 5.44
N PHE A 290 -9.92 -20.79 5.55
CA PHE A 290 -10.92 -21.22 6.53
C PHE A 290 -10.39 -22.43 7.28
N ASN A 291 -10.36 -22.38 8.62
CA ASN A 291 -9.85 -23.47 9.44
C ASN A 291 -10.99 -24.40 9.87
N GLY A 292 -11.02 -25.60 9.28
CA GLY A 292 -12.01 -26.63 9.60
C GLY A 292 -11.95 -27.15 11.04
N ASN A 293 -10.81 -27.05 11.74
CA ASN A 293 -10.69 -27.52 13.13
C ASN A 293 -11.37 -26.59 14.13
N THR A 294 -11.60 -25.35 13.74
CA THR A 294 -12.20 -24.30 14.58
C THR A 294 -13.56 -23.87 14.05
N ARG A 295 -14.13 -24.61 13.09
CA ARG A 295 -15.44 -24.31 12.50
C ARG A 295 -16.51 -24.19 13.60
N PRO A 296 -17.59 -23.45 13.35
CA PRO A 296 -18.77 -23.53 14.20
C PRO A 296 -19.28 -24.98 14.30
N LEU A 297 -19.84 -25.35 15.45
CA LEU A 297 -20.44 -26.68 15.64
C LEU A 297 -21.67 -26.87 14.76
N THR A 298 -21.95 -28.13 14.42
CA THR A 298 -23.22 -28.55 13.82
C THR A 298 -24.33 -28.59 14.87
N THR A 299 -25.58 -28.74 14.44
CA THR A 299 -26.72 -28.90 15.37
C THR A 299 -26.58 -30.10 16.27
N ASP A 300 -26.21 -31.26 15.73
CA ASP A 300 -26.05 -32.50 16.51
C ASP A 300 -24.91 -32.40 17.54
N GLU A 301 -23.79 -31.76 17.15
CA GLU A 301 -22.69 -31.47 18.05
C GLU A 301 -23.12 -30.51 19.18
N ASN A 302 -23.90 -29.47 18.86
CA ASN A 302 -24.47 -28.58 19.88
C ASN A 302 -25.40 -29.33 20.83
N ILE A 303 -26.31 -30.18 20.32
CA ILE A 303 -27.21 -30.99 21.15
C ILE A 303 -26.42 -31.86 22.12
N THR A 304 -25.35 -32.49 21.62
CA THR A 304 -24.46 -33.32 22.44
C THR A 304 -23.80 -32.52 23.55
N LEU A 305 -23.18 -31.37 23.23
CA LEU A 305 -22.50 -30.53 24.22
C LEU A 305 -23.46 -29.92 25.24
N ILE A 306 -24.64 -29.47 24.81
CA ILE A 306 -25.69 -28.95 25.70
C ILE A 306 -26.12 -30.05 26.67
N GLY A 307 -26.41 -31.25 26.16
CA GLY A 307 -26.84 -32.38 26.98
C GLY A 307 -25.80 -32.76 28.03
N GLU A 308 -24.54 -32.89 27.64
CA GLU A 308 -23.47 -33.17 28.60
C GLU A 308 -23.27 -32.03 29.61
N GLY A 309 -23.34 -30.78 29.14
CA GLY A 309 -23.25 -29.61 30.02
C GLY A 309 -24.34 -29.59 31.10
N LEU A 310 -25.56 -30.01 30.74
CA LEU A 310 -26.70 -30.13 31.66
C LEU A 310 -26.51 -31.29 32.65
N LEU A 311 -26.03 -32.45 32.19
CA LEU A 311 -25.71 -33.59 33.08
C LEU A 311 -24.60 -33.26 34.09
N ASN A 312 -23.76 -32.28 33.75
CA ASN A 312 -22.70 -31.78 34.62
C ASN A 312 -23.17 -30.73 35.63
N ARG A 313 -24.48 -30.48 35.71
CA ARG A 313 -25.14 -29.58 36.67
C ARG A 313 -26.07 -30.38 37.59
N PRO A 314 -25.60 -30.83 38.77
CA PRO A 314 -26.39 -31.66 39.68
C PRO A 314 -27.73 -31.04 40.08
N ASP A 315 -27.79 -29.72 40.19
CA ASP A 315 -29.00 -28.96 40.49
C ASP A 315 -30.04 -29.06 39.37
N LEU A 316 -29.63 -28.97 38.10
CA LEU A 316 -30.52 -29.13 36.94
C LEU A 316 -30.90 -30.59 36.73
N VAL A 317 -29.97 -31.51 36.97
CA VAL A 317 -30.23 -32.96 36.96
C VAL A 317 -31.33 -33.32 37.94
N ALA A 318 -31.25 -32.82 39.18
CA ALA A 318 -32.26 -33.06 40.21
C ALA A 318 -33.59 -32.36 39.88
N ALA A 319 -33.55 -31.11 39.41
CA ALA A 319 -34.76 -30.34 39.12
C ALA A 319 -35.59 -30.91 37.96
N TYR A 320 -34.93 -31.46 36.94
CA TYR A 320 -35.59 -31.94 35.72
C TYR A 320 -35.51 -33.46 35.51
N GLY A 321 -34.97 -34.21 36.47
CA GLY A 321 -34.83 -35.66 36.39
C GLY A 321 -33.95 -36.13 35.22
N LEU A 322 -32.88 -35.40 34.91
CA LEU A 322 -32.06 -35.64 33.72
C LEU A 322 -31.16 -36.86 33.91
N THR A 323 -31.08 -37.70 32.88
CA THR A 323 -30.24 -38.89 32.82
C THR A 323 -29.62 -38.99 31.42
N PRO A 324 -28.52 -39.75 31.25
CA PRO A 324 -27.99 -40.01 29.91
C PRO A 324 -29.03 -40.56 28.92
N ALA A 325 -30.06 -41.26 29.40
CA ALA A 325 -31.11 -41.84 28.56
C ALA A 325 -32.14 -40.81 28.05
N ASN A 326 -32.50 -39.79 28.85
CA ASN A 326 -33.52 -38.81 28.48
C ASN A 326 -32.94 -37.44 28.08
N ILE A 327 -31.64 -37.22 28.25
CA ILE A 327 -31.02 -35.89 28.07
C ILE A 327 -31.22 -35.33 26.67
N ARG A 328 -31.04 -36.16 25.64
CA ARG A 328 -31.20 -35.71 24.25
C ARG A 328 -32.62 -35.25 23.98
N ALA A 329 -33.61 -36.00 24.46
CA ALA A 329 -35.02 -35.64 24.34
C ALA A 329 -35.33 -34.32 25.06
N PHE A 330 -34.72 -34.07 26.23
CA PHE A 330 -34.84 -32.79 26.93
C PHE A 330 -34.23 -31.62 26.14
N VAL A 331 -33.07 -31.81 25.51
CA VAL A 331 -32.41 -30.74 24.73
C VAL A 331 -33.24 -30.34 23.49
N VAL A 332 -33.86 -31.31 22.82
CA VAL A 332 -34.66 -31.02 21.61
C VAL A 332 -36.11 -30.66 21.90
N SER A 333 -36.62 -30.99 23.10
CA SER A 333 -38.00 -30.69 23.48
C SER A 333 -38.22 -29.18 23.63
N PRO A 334 -39.32 -28.61 23.09
CA PRO A 334 -39.74 -27.24 23.35
C PRO A 334 -39.95 -26.92 24.84
N ASP A 335 -40.32 -27.95 25.64
CA ASP A 335 -40.49 -27.83 27.09
C ASP A 335 -39.16 -27.93 27.87
N GLY A 336 -38.06 -28.22 27.16
CA GLY A 336 -36.69 -28.26 27.69
C GLY A 336 -35.83 -27.12 27.15
N VAL A 337 -34.78 -27.43 26.38
CA VAL A 337 -33.92 -26.39 25.75
C VAL A 337 -34.48 -25.91 24.41
N GLY A 338 -35.20 -26.77 23.68
CA GLY A 338 -35.85 -26.41 22.42
C GLY A 338 -34.96 -26.32 21.19
N ILE A 339 -33.85 -27.06 21.14
CA ILE A 339 -32.96 -27.08 19.95
C ILE A 339 -33.61 -27.87 18.82
N ASN A 340 -33.78 -27.27 17.64
CA ASN A 340 -34.39 -27.93 16.50
C ASN A 340 -33.41 -28.89 15.79
N GLU A 341 -33.48 -30.17 16.11
CA GLU A 341 -32.63 -31.21 15.50
C GLU A 341 -32.85 -31.41 13.98
N GLY A 342 -33.98 -30.95 13.43
CA GLY A 342 -34.30 -31.07 12.00
C GLY A 342 -33.59 -30.05 11.11
N THR A 343 -32.86 -29.09 11.67
CA THR A 343 -32.18 -28.01 10.92
C THR A 343 -30.69 -27.99 11.26
N ASN A 344 -29.83 -27.77 10.26
CA ASN A 344 -28.38 -27.62 10.43
C ASN A 344 -27.81 -26.65 9.37
N THR A 345 -28.03 -25.37 9.58
CA THR A 345 -27.63 -24.27 8.70
C THR A 345 -26.13 -23.99 8.79
N ASP A 346 -25.45 -24.06 7.65
CA ASP A 346 -24.10 -23.51 7.50
C ASP A 346 -24.17 -22.00 7.22
N TRP A 347 -24.13 -21.22 8.29
CA TRP A 347 -24.21 -19.75 8.21
C TRP A 347 -23.02 -19.12 7.49
N TYR A 348 -21.83 -19.71 7.55
CA TYR A 348 -20.67 -19.25 6.81
C TYR A 348 -20.90 -19.37 5.29
N LYS A 349 -21.44 -20.49 4.84
CA LYS A 349 -21.83 -20.69 3.44
C LYS A 349 -23.01 -19.80 3.03
N ALA A 350 -23.92 -19.49 3.95
CA ALA A 350 -25.05 -18.59 3.68
C ALA A 350 -24.60 -17.16 3.33
N VAL A 351 -23.61 -16.61 4.06
CA VAL A 351 -23.14 -15.23 3.86
C VAL A 351 -22.07 -15.07 2.78
N THR A 352 -21.36 -16.16 2.44
CA THR A 352 -20.28 -16.14 1.46
C THR A 352 -20.76 -16.47 0.04
N ARG A 353 -20.02 -16.00 -0.97
CA ARG A 353 -20.24 -16.25 -2.39
C ARG A 353 -18.92 -16.27 -3.17
N THR A 354 -18.99 -16.72 -4.42
CA THR A 354 -17.93 -16.45 -5.40
C THR A 354 -18.17 -15.09 -6.04
N GLY A 355 -17.25 -14.15 -5.81
CA GLY A 355 -17.22 -12.84 -6.47
C GLY A 355 -16.55 -12.90 -7.85
N LYS A 356 -16.71 -11.84 -8.62
CA LYS A 356 -16.04 -11.59 -9.90
C LYS A 356 -15.06 -10.41 -9.76
N GLN A 357 -13.97 -10.47 -10.50
CA GLN A 357 -13.03 -9.36 -10.66
C GLN A 357 -12.86 -9.04 -12.15
N GLN A 358 -12.80 -7.76 -12.49
CA GLN A 358 -12.59 -7.27 -13.84
C GLN A 358 -11.65 -6.08 -13.83
N SER A 359 -10.74 -6.01 -14.80
CA SER A 359 -9.88 -4.85 -15.03
C SER A 359 -9.72 -4.61 -16.53
N TYR A 360 -9.89 -3.36 -16.95
CA TYR A 360 -9.65 -2.92 -18.32
C TYR A 360 -8.79 -1.66 -18.29
N ASN A 361 -7.71 -1.61 -19.06
CA ASN A 361 -6.84 -0.45 -19.15
C ASN A 361 -6.51 -0.15 -20.62
N LEU A 362 -6.37 1.13 -20.91
CA LEU A 362 -5.96 1.66 -22.20
C LEU A 362 -4.91 2.74 -21.96
N ALA A 363 -3.77 2.65 -22.64
CA ALA A 363 -2.71 3.65 -22.53
C ALA A 363 -2.13 4.02 -23.90
N PHE A 364 -1.75 5.28 -24.05
CA PHE A 364 -1.12 5.87 -25.21
C PHE A 364 0.19 6.51 -24.78
N ASP A 365 1.29 6.04 -25.35
CA ASP A 365 2.64 6.52 -25.07
C ASP A 365 3.28 7.02 -26.35
N GLY A 366 3.79 8.25 -26.39
CA GLY A 366 4.49 8.72 -27.58
C GLY A 366 4.98 10.15 -27.51
N GLY A 367 5.30 10.68 -28.68
CA GLY A 367 5.75 12.05 -28.88
C GLY A 367 7.04 12.15 -29.66
N ASP A 368 7.62 13.34 -29.71
CA ASP A 368 8.88 13.63 -30.39
C ASP A 368 9.96 14.10 -29.40
N ALA A 369 11.05 14.66 -29.92
CA ALA A 369 12.14 15.16 -29.09
C ALA A 369 11.76 16.37 -28.21
N LYS A 370 10.73 17.13 -28.59
CA LYS A 370 10.25 18.32 -27.88
C LYS A 370 9.09 17.99 -26.95
N THR A 371 8.12 17.21 -27.40
CA THR A 371 6.89 16.90 -26.64
C THR A 371 6.77 15.41 -26.43
N GLN A 372 6.69 14.98 -25.18
CA GLN A 372 6.50 13.59 -24.78
C GLN A 372 5.23 13.50 -23.96
N PHE A 373 4.38 12.51 -24.25
CA PHE A 373 3.12 12.33 -23.55
C PHE A 373 2.88 10.87 -23.19
N HIS A 374 2.18 10.68 -22.08
CA HIS A 374 1.53 9.45 -21.69
C HIS A 374 0.09 9.79 -21.28
N VAL A 375 -0.89 9.08 -21.84
CA VAL A 375 -2.31 9.22 -21.50
C VAL A 375 -2.86 7.83 -21.26
N GLY A 376 -3.38 7.58 -20.07
CA GLY A 376 -3.97 6.30 -19.70
C GLY A 376 -5.33 6.44 -19.03
N GLY A 377 -6.08 5.35 -19.10
CA GLY A 377 -7.39 5.20 -18.49
C GLY A 377 -7.61 3.76 -18.03
N GLY A 378 -8.37 3.60 -16.95
CA GLY A 378 -8.62 2.29 -16.34
C GLY A 378 -10.00 2.18 -15.70
N TYR A 379 -10.58 0.99 -15.80
CA TYR A 379 -11.74 0.55 -15.02
C TYR A 379 -11.37 -0.71 -14.24
N PHE A 380 -11.73 -0.74 -12.96
CA PHE A 380 -11.57 -1.89 -12.10
C PHE A 380 -12.85 -2.15 -11.31
N SER A 381 -13.26 -3.41 -11.22
CA SER A 381 -14.41 -3.85 -10.43
C SER A 381 -14.08 -5.14 -9.71
N GLN A 382 -14.37 -5.21 -8.41
CA GLN A 382 -14.25 -6.43 -7.63
C GLN A 382 -15.44 -6.60 -6.69
N ASP A 383 -16.10 -7.73 -6.84
CA ASP A 383 -17.07 -8.24 -5.89
C ASP A 383 -16.37 -8.90 -4.69
N ALA A 384 -16.81 -8.58 -3.48
CA ALA A 384 -16.33 -9.25 -2.29
C ALA A 384 -16.85 -10.70 -2.19
N THR A 385 -16.23 -11.47 -1.31
CA THR A 385 -16.64 -12.83 -0.95
C THR A 385 -17.87 -12.85 -0.06
N VAL A 386 -18.15 -11.76 0.67
CA VAL A 386 -19.41 -11.56 1.39
C VAL A 386 -20.40 -10.86 0.45
N GLN A 387 -21.65 -11.30 0.44
CA GLN A 387 -22.67 -10.72 -0.44
C GLN A 387 -22.84 -9.21 -0.17
N ARG A 388 -23.21 -8.45 -1.22
CA ARG A 388 -23.50 -7.00 -1.17
C ARG A 388 -22.34 -6.06 -0.78
N SER A 389 -21.10 -6.56 -0.64
CA SER A 389 -19.89 -5.73 -0.70
C SER A 389 -19.23 -5.77 -2.08
N LYS A 390 -18.77 -4.60 -2.55
CA LYS A 390 -18.20 -4.38 -3.89
C LYS A 390 -17.29 -3.14 -3.88
N PHE A 391 -16.27 -3.14 -4.73
CA PHE A 391 -15.46 -1.96 -5.05
C PHE A 391 -15.41 -1.74 -6.57
N ASP A 392 -15.64 -0.51 -7.00
CA ASP A 392 -15.51 -0.06 -8.38
C ASP A 392 -14.58 1.17 -8.45
N ARG A 393 -13.76 1.26 -9.49
CA ARG A 393 -12.90 2.42 -9.75
C ARG A 393 -12.84 2.73 -11.23
N VAL A 394 -12.95 4.01 -11.55
CA VAL A 394 -12.57 4.60 -12.84
C VAL A 394 -11.41 5.56 -12.57
N SER A 395 -10.35 5.47 -13.37
CA SER A 395 -9.16 6.30 -13.23
C SER A 395 -8.66 6.76 -14.60
N GLY A 396 -8.02 7.92 -14.64
CA GLY A 396 -7.30 8.42 -15.80
C GLY A 396 -6.02 9.13 -15.37
N ASN A 397 -5.00 9.04 -16.19
CA ASN A 397 -3.73 9.71 -15.98
C ASN A 397 -3.24 10.41 -17.26
N VAL A 398 -2.63 11.57 -17.08
CA VAL A 398 -2.01 12.36 -18.15
C VAL A 398 -0.67 12.85 -17.65
N ASN A 399 0.39 12.46 -18.35
CA ASN A 399 1.73 12.99 -18.15
C ASN A 399 2.17 13.67 -19.45
N LEU A 400 2.55 14.94 -19.37
CA LEU A 400 3.01 15.72 -20.50
C LEU A 400 4.31 16.42 -20.13
N LYS A 401 5.32 16.31 -20.98
CA LYS A 401 6.58 17.05 -20.88
C LYS A 401 6.86 17.74 -22.20
N HIS A 402 7.13 19.04 -22.14
CA HIS A 402 7.48 19.84 -23.29
C HIS A 402 8.80 20.59 -23.06
N LYS A 403 9.77 20.38 -23.95
CA LYS A 403 11.00 21.15 -24.05
C LYS A 403 10.77 22.31 -25.00
N PHE A 404 10.51 23.49 -24.46
CA PHE A 404 10.32 24.70 -25.24
C PHE A 404 11.62 25.05 -26.01
N ASN A 405 12.75 24.96 -25.31
CA ASN A 405 14.10 25.01 -25.89
C ASN A 405 15.08 24.26 -24.97
N GLU A 406 16.38 24.32 -25.25
CA GLU A 406 17.42 23.64 -24.46
C GLU A 406 17.52 24.10 -22.99
N LYS A 407 17.07 25.33 -22.70
CA LYS A 407 17.11 25.93 -21.37
C LYS A 407 15.80 25.77 -20.61
N LEU A 408 14.65 25.87 -21.27
CA LEU A 408 13.34 25.88 -20.63
C LEU A 408 12.53 24.63 -21.00
N SER A 409 12.06 23.92 -19.97
CA SER A 409 11.08 22.86 -20.10
C SER A 409 9.96 23.01 -19.08
N PHE A 410 8.77 22.60 -19.46
CA PHE A 410 7.62 22.54 -18.57
C PHE A 410 6.94 21.18 -18.69
N GLY A 411 6.22 20.80 -17.64
CA GLY A 411 5.44 19.58 -17.67
C GLY A 411 4.28 19.61 -16.69
N THR A 412 3.37 18.67 -16.91
CA THR A 412 2.22 18.44 -16.04
C THR A 412 2.01 16.95 -15.84
N ASN A 413 1.56 16.60 -14.65
CA ASN A 413 1.11 15.26 -14.31
C ASN A 413 -0.24 15.37 -13.63
N ILE A 414 -1.25 14.70 -14.17
CA ILE A 414 -2.63 14.72 -13.70
C ILE A 414 -3.08 13.27 -13.53
N ILE A 415 -3.56 12.93 -12.33
CA ILE A 415 -4.23 11.67 -12.02
C ILE A 415 -5.60 12.01 -11.47
N LEU A 416 -6.65 11.49 -12.09
CA LEU A 416 -8.03 11.65 -11.66
C LEU A 416 -8.64 10.27 -11.43
N SER A 417 -9.40 10.10 -10.35
CA SER A 417 -10.13 8.86 -10.12
C SER A 417 -11.43 9.08 -9.37
N SER A 418 -12.42 8.24 -9.64
CA SER A 418 -13.61 8.06 -8.83
C SER A 418 -13.71 6.60 -8.44
N SER A 419 -13.89 6.32 -7.15
CA SER A 419 -14.08 4.98 -6.63
C SER A 419 -15.33 4.90 -5.76
N ASN A 420 -16.07 3.82 -5.89
CA ASN A 420 -17.24 3.52 -5.08
C ASN A 420 -17.01 2.22 -4.31
N THR A 421 -17.23 2.25 -3.00
CA THR A 421 -17.14 1.08 -2.13
C THR A 421 -18.47 0.86 -1.46
N LYS A 422 -19.05 -0.32 -1.63
CA LYS A 422 -20.14 -0.82 -0.79
C LYS A 422 -19.56 -1.49 0.44
N SER A 423 -19.65 -0.79 1.55
CA SER A 423 -19.10 -1.20 2.84
C SER A 423 -20.12 -2.00 3.63
N LEU A 424 -19.63 -2.99 4.36
CA LEU A 424 -20.44 -3.73 5.33
C LEU A 424 -19.97 -3.41 6.74
N LEU A 425 -20.89 -3.52 7.71
CA LEU A 425 -20.51 -3.52 9.12
C LEU A 425 -19.51 -4.65 9.38
N ASN A 426 -18.49 -4.36 10.16
CA ASN A 426 -17.44 -5.28 10.59
C ASN A 426 -17.28 -5.19 12.12
N GLY A 427 -16.23 -5.76 12.69
CA GLY A 427 -15.99 -5.60 14.12
C GLY A 427 -16.92 -6.46 14.98
N GLY A 428 -17.15 -5.98 16.20
CA GLY A 428 -18.05 -6.61 17.19
C GLY A 428 -19.52 -6.25 17.06
N ALA A 429 -19.93 -5.58 15.98
CA ALA A 429 -21.34 -5.21 15.78
C ALA A 429 -22.20 -6.47 15.52
N PHE A 430 -23.40 -6.54 16.10
CA PHE A 430 -24.31 -7.66 15.83
C PHE A 430 -24.85 -7.65 14.39
N GLY A 431 -24.88 -6.49 13.74
CA GLY A 431 -25.11 -6.37 12.29
C GLY A 431 -23.95 -6.86 11.41
N ASN A 432 -22.79 -7.22 11.96
CA ASN A 432 -21.66 -7.74 11.17
C ASN A 432 -22.00 -9.15 10.64
N PRO A 433 -22.09 -9.36 9.30
CA PRO A 433 -22.43 -10.65 8.74
C PRO A 433 -21.38 -11.73 8.99
N VAL A 434 -20.11 -11.37 9.18
CA VAL A 434 -19.02 -12.32 9.49
C VAL A 434 -19.14 -12.82 10.93
N LEU A 435 -19.35 -11.91 11.88
CA LEU A 435 -19.54 -12.26 13.28
C LEU A 435 -20.79 -13.13 13.42
N SER A 436 -21.92 -12.67 12.90
CA SER A 436 -23.20 -13.39 12.98
C SER A 436 -23.10 -14.80 12.38
N ALA A 437 -22.39 -14.95 11.25
CA ALA A 437 -22.20 -16.26 10.64
C ALA A 437 -21.39 -17.27 11.49
N LEU A 438 -20.64 -16.79 12.48
CA LEU A 438 -19.85 -17.63 13.37
C LEU A 438 -20.51 -17.87 14.74
N PHE A 439 -21.57 -17.12 15.07
CA PHE A 439 -22.19 -17.13 16.39
C PHE A 439 -23.64 -17.62 16.38
N ILE A 440 -24.35 -17.54 15.26
CA ILE A 440 -25.73 -18.02 15.19
C ILE A 440 -25.76 -19.55 15.29
N MET A 441 -26.69 -20.05 16.09
CA MET A 441 -26.91 -21.48 16.24
C MET A 441 -27.34 -22.13 14.91
N PRO A 442 -26.83 -23.34 14.59
CA PRO A 442 -27.08 -24.00 13.32
C PRO A 442 -28.49 -24.61 13.22
N ASP A 443 -29.23 -24.73 14.33
CA ASP A 443 -30.60 -25.25 14.36
C ASP A 443 -31.64 -24.24 13.83
N LEU A 444 -31.19 -23.03 13.50
CA LEU A 444 -32.03 -21.96 12.96
C LEU A 444 -31.98 -21.96 11.43
N ARG A 445 -33.13 -21.90 10.77
CA ARG A 445 -33.21 -21.81 9.30
C ARG A 445 -32.72 -20.44 8.82
N ALA A 446 -31.88 -20.38 7.78
CA ALA A 446 -31.47 -19.12 7.16
C ALA A 446 -32.60 -18.42 6.39
N THR A 447 -33.47 -19.20 5.74
CA THR A 447 -34.58 -18.70 4.92
C THR A 447 -35.88 -19.44 5.21
N ASN A 448 -36.99 -18.76 4.96
CA ASN A 448 -38.32 -19.35 4.89
C ASN A 448 -38.47 -20.18 3.60
N ASP A 449 -39.59 -20.89 3.44
CA ASP A 449 -39.87 -21.74 2.27
C ASP A 449 -39.99 -20.93 0.96
N ASP A 450 -40.36 -19.65 1.06
CA ASP A 450 -40.44 -18.71 -0.07
C ASP A 450 -39.08 -18.08 -0.46
N GLY A 451 -38.00 -18.43 0.25
CA GLY A 451 -36.65 -17.92 0.02
C GLY A 451 -36.33 -16.59 0.70
N THR A 452 -37.27 -15.97 1.42
CA THR A 452 -37.00 -14.75 2.20
C THR A 452 -36.18 -15.07 3.46
N PRO A 453 -35.35 -14.13 3.97
CA PRO A 453 -34.62 -14.34 5.22
C PRO A 453 -35.56 -14.65 6.39
N ASN A 454 -35.24 -15.71 7.15
CA ASN A 454 -36.02 -16.05 8.34
C ASN A 454 -35.70 -15.09 9.48
N ILE A 455 -36.72 -14.40 9.98
CA ILE A 455 -36.65 -13.43 11.08
C ILE A 455 -37.66 -13.76 12.19
N SER A 456 -37.83 -15.05 12.50
CA SER A 456 -38.72 -15.56 13.54
C SER A 456 -37.95 -16.19 14.70
N GLY A 457 -38.63 -16.45 15.83
CA GLY A 457 -38.03 -17.11 17.00
C GLY A 457 -36.79 -16.38 17.51
N ALA A 458 -35.67 -17.10 17.65
CA ALA A 458 -34.38 -16.55 18.09
C ALA A 458 -33.74 -15.56 17.09
N LEU A 459 -34.28 -15.43 15.87
CA LEU A 459 -33.89 -14.42 14.88
C LEU A 459 -34.94 -13.29 14.77
N ALA A 460 -35.94 -13.25 15.65
CA ALA A 460 -36.96 -12.22 15.64
C ALA A 460 -36.37 -10.82 15.87
N PRO A 461 -37.02 -9.75 15.35
CA PRO A 461 -36.60 -8.39 15.65
C PRO A 461 -36.47 -8.17 17.16
N GLY A 462 -35.26 -7.84 17.63
CA GLY A 462 -34.94 -7.62 19.05
C GLY A 462 -34.47 -8.84 19.84
N ALA A 463 -34.31 -10.00 19.20
CA ALA A 463 -33.85 -11.24 19.85
C ALA A 463 -32.33 -11.29 20.13
N GLY A 464 -31.56 -10.25 19.77
CA GLY A 464 -30.11 -10.18 19.94
C GLY A 464 -29.37 -10.29 18.62
N LEU A 465 -28.93 -11.50 18.25
CA LEU A 465 -28.25 -11.73 16.96
C LEU A 465 -29.25 -11.63 15.79
N PHE A 466 -28.76 -11.10 14.67
CA PHE A 466 -29.57 -10.90 13.48
C PHE A 466 -29.25 -11.91 12.41
N ASN A 467 -30.27 -12.35 11.66
CA ASN A 467 -30.05 -13.08 10.43
C ASN A 467 -29.23 -12.20 9.46
N PRO A 468 -27.99 -12.58 9.11
CA PRO A 468 -27.12 -11.74 8.31
C PRO A 468 -27.68 -11.51 6.90
N LEU A 469 -28.48 -12.44 6.35
CA LEU A 469 -29.12 -12.27 5.06
C LEU A 469 -30.15 -11.13 5.09
N ALA A 470 -30.87 -10.96 6.19
CA ALA A 470 -31.81 -9.86 6.39
C ALA A 470 -31.12 -8.51 6.61
N ILE A 471 -29.95 -8.50 7.25
CA ILE A 471 -29.13 -7.27 7.39
C ILE A 471 -28.59 -6.86 6.03
N LEU A 472 -27.93 -7.77 5.32
CA LEU A 472 -27.46 -7.56 3.96
C LEU A 472 -28.62 -7.09 3.08
N GLN A 473 -29.78 -7.73 3.22
CA GLN A 473 -31.16 -7.31 2.94
C GLN A 473 -31.43 -5.81 2.85
N ASN A 474 -31.38 -5.21 4.03
CA ASN A 474 -32.13 -4.01 4.36
C ASN A 474 -31.23 -2.84 4.79
N ASP A 475 -29.96 -3.11 5.06
CA ASP A 475 -28.98 -2.09 5.42
C ASP A 475 -28.09 -1.76 4.21
N ASN A 476 -27.61 -0.52 4.15
CA ASN A 476 -26.69 -0.11 3.10
C ASN A 476 -25.59 0.80 3.65
N GLY A 477 -24.37 0.61 3.15
CA GLY A 477 -23.23 1.48 3.42
C GLY A 477 -22.51 1.77 2.12
N ASN A 478 -22.35 3.03 1.78
CA ASN A 478 -21.76 3.46 0.52
C ASN A 478 -20.73 4.56 0.75
N ASN A 479 -19.56 4.40 0.13
CA ASN A 479 -18.52 5.41 0.12
C ASN A 479 -18.18 5.74 -1.34
N ASN A 480 -18.37 6.99 -1.73
CA ASN A 480 -17.93 7.51 -3.02
C ASN A 480 -16.75 8.47 -2.80
N THR A 481 -15.59 8.10 -3.30
CA THR A 481 -14.36 8.88 -3.18
C THR A 481 -13.92 9.37 -4.55
N GLN A 482 -13.78 10.68 -4.69
CA GLN A 482 -13.17 11.35 -5.84
C GLN A 482 -11.78 11.84 -5.44
N LYS A 483 -10.79 11.57 -6.28
CA LYS A 483 -9.40 11.97 -6.05
C LYS A 483 -8.83 12.66 -7.26
N ALA A 484 -8.07 13.73 -7.02
CA ALA A 484 -7.25 14.39 -8.02
C ALA A 484 -5.86 14.64 -7.45
N ILE A 485 -4.83 14.13 -8.13
CA ILE A 485 -3.44 14.49 -7.89
C ILE A 485 -2.98 15.23 -9.13
N THR A 486 -2.47 16.44 -8.98
CA THR A 486 -2.03 17.26 -10.10
C THR A 486 -0.75 17.97 -9.77
N SER A 487 0.24 17.92 -10.65
CA SER A 487 1.44 18.74 -10.56
C SER A 487 1.69 19.49 -11.85
N VAL A 488 2.10 20.73 -11.74
CA VAL A 488 2.66 21.52 -12.84
C VAL A 488 4.06 21.94 -12.42
N TYR A 489 5.02 21.78 -13.32
CA TYR A 489 6.41 22.13 -13.04
C TYR A 489 7.09 22.80 -14.23
N GLY A 490 8.07 23.63 -13.92
CA GLY A 490 8.97 24.26 -14.86
C GLY A 490 10.42 24.07 -14.42
N GLU A 491 11.30 23.83 -15.39
CA GLU A 491 12.75 23.76 -15.18
C GLU A 491 13.42 24.75 -16.13
N TYR A 492 14.31 25.59 -15.58
CA TYR A 492 15.12 26.53 -16.33
C TYR A 492 16.60 26.29 -16.05
N LYS A 493 17.35 25.94 -17.09
CA LYS A 493 18.81 25.82 -17.03
C LYS A 493 19.43 27.21 -17.20
N ILE A 494 19.95 27.75 -16.10
CA ILE A 494 20.71 29.00 -16.09
C ILE A 494 22.04 28.76 -16.84
N LEU A 495 22.71 27.67 -16.47
CA LEU A 495 23.91 27.12 -17.12
C LEU A 495 23.68 25.63 -17.40
N PRO A 496 24.50 24.97 -18.24
CA PRO A 496 24.37 23.52 -18.49
C PRO A 496 24.38 22.67 -17.21
N ASN A 497 25.07 23.14 -16.18
CA ASN A 497 25.25 22.47 -14.89
C ASN A 497 24.49 23.15 -13.73
N LEU A 498 23.80 24.28 -13.95
CA LEU A 498 23.01 24.98 -12.95
C LEU A 498 21.57 25.15 -13.42
N LYS A 499 20.62 24.54 -12.71
CA LYS A 499 19.20 24.67 -13.03
C LYS A 499 18.38 25.12 -11.82
N ILE A 500 17.32 25.86 -12.09
CA ILE A 500 16.26 26.14 -11.14
C ILE A 500 15.00 25.39 -11.58
N SER A 501 14.28 24.81 -10.62
CA SER A 501 13.00 24.19 -10.86
C SER A 501 11.95 24.72 -9.90
N THR A 502 10.73 24.86 -10.40
CA THR A 502 9.55 25.19 -9.61
C THR A 502 8.47 24.15 -9.88
N LYS A 503 7.81 23.70 -8.81
CA LYS A 503 6.76 22.68 -8.89
C LYS A 503 5.63 22.98 -7.95
N TYR A 504 4.43 23.13 -8.49
CA TYR A 504 3.20 23.27 -7.73
C TYR A 504 2.39 21.99 -7.83
N GLY A 505 2.03 21.42 -6.69
CA GLY A 505 1.33 20.15 -6.58
C GLY A 505 0.06 20.26 -5.74
N ILE A 506 -0.97 19.52 -6.13
CA ILE A 506 -2.27 19.41 -5.47
C ILE A 506 -2.57 17.94 -5.20
N ASP A 507 -3.08 17.62 -4.01
CA ASP A 507 -3.78 16.39 -3.68
C ASP A 507 -5.16 16.75 -3.10
N TYR A 508 -6.20 16.38 -3.84
CA TYR A 508 -7.59 16.63 -3.51
C TYR A 508 -8.30 15.29 -3.31
N ASN A 509 -8.98 15.13 -2.18
CA ASN A 509 -9.84 13.97 -1.90
C ASN A 509 -11.19 14.49 -1.45
N ASN A 510 -12.25 14.00 -2.08
CA ASN A 510 -13.62 14.28 -1.70
C ASN A 510 -14.33 12.95 -1.46
N ILE A 511 -14.87 12.76 -0.26
CA ILE A 511 -15.43 11.50 0.22
C ILE A 511 -16.86 11.78 0.65
N GLU A 512 -17.80 11.11 0.00
CA GLU A 512 -19.22 11.10 0.36
C GLU A 512 -19.57 9.73 0.91
N GLU A 513 -19.97 9.70 2.17
CA GLU A 513 -20.34 8.47 2.89
C GLU A 513 -21.81 8.52 3.25
N ASP A 514 -22.53 7.47 2.88
CA ASP A 514 -23.92 7.23 3.27
C ASP A 514 -24.01 5.92 4.02
N SER A 515 -24.74 5.91 5.13
CA SER A 515 -25.18 4.68 5.77
C SER A 515 -26.66 4.74 6.08
N TYR A 516 -27.31 3.59 5.96
CA TYR A 516 -28.72 3.38 6.22
C TYR A 516 -28.89 2.07 7.00
N ASN A 517 -29.57 2.13 8.14
CA ASN A 517 -29.99 0.96 8.89
C ASN A 517 -31.52 0.89 8.94
N SER A 518 -32.05 -0.31 8.72
CA SER A 518 -33.48 -0.54 8.58
C SER A 518 -34.28 -0.20 9.85
N PRO A 519 -35.51 0.34 9.71
CA PRO A 519 -36.46 0.53 10.80
C PRO A 519 -37.07 -0.77 11.33
N THR A 520 -37.07 -1.85 10.55
CA THR A 520 -37.80 -3.09 10.89
C THR A 520 -36.92 -4.18 11.49
N TYR A 521 -35.61 -4.14 11.25
CA TYR A 521 -34.68 -5.20 11.63
C TYR A 521 -33.26 -4.68 11.78
N GLY A 522 -32.43 -5.34 12.59
CA GLY A 522 -31.04 -4.93 12.82
C GLY A 522 -30.86 -3.75 13.78
N ASP A 523 -29.68 -3.15 13.74
CA ASP A 523 -29.24 -2.12 14.70
C ASP A 523 -30.06 -0.81 14.63
N GLY A 524 -30.76 -0.56 13.51
CA GLY A 524 -31.60 0.63 13.31
C GLY A 524 -32.99 0.55 13.95
N ARG A 525 -33.50 -0.64 14.27
CA ARG A 525 -34.90 -0.88 14.64
C ARG A 525 -35.39 -0.02 15.81
N ASN A 526 -34.61 0.04 16.89
CA ASN A 526 -35.04 0.64 18.17
C ASN A 526 -35.28 2.16 18.10
N VAL A 527 -34.95 2.80 16.98
CA VAL A 527 -35.14 4.24 16.75
C VAL A 527 -35.94 4.54 15.48
N GLY A 528 -36.66 3.54 14.94
CA GLY A 528 -37.37 3.69 13.67
C GLY A 528 -36.42 3.83 12.47
N GLY A 529 -35.25 3.20 12.53
CA GLY A 529 -34.22 3.21 11.49
C GLY A 529 -33.32 4.44 11.54
N ARG A 530 -32.16 4.36 10.88
CA ARG A 530 -31.11 5.38 10.95
C ARG A 530 -30.56 5.69 9.57
N THR A 531 -30.23 6.95 9.34
CA THR A 531 -29.43 7.39 8.20
C THR A 531 -28.34 8.34 8.68
N TYR A 532 -27.15 8.16 8.14
CA TYR A 532 -26.01 9.05 8.34
C TYR A 532 -25.43 9.43 6.99
N ARG A 533 -25.07 10.70 6.86
CA ARG A 533 -24.35 11.23 5.71
C ARG A 533 -23.17 12.05 6.16
N ASN A 534 -21.98 11.71 5.66
CA ASN A 534 -20.77 12.50 5.86
C ASN A 534 -20.22 12.96 4.51
N TYR A 535 -19.86 14.24 4.44
CA TYR A 535 -19.11 14.80 3.33
C TYR A 535 -17.77 15.31 3.87
N THR A 536 -16.69 14.69 3.42
CA THR A 536 -15.34 14.98 3.88
C THR A 536 -14.46 15.38 2.71
N ARG A 537 -13.74 16.50 2.84
CA ARG A 537 -12.85 17.05 1.83
C ARG A 537 -11.48 17.32 2.40
N TYR A 538 -10.47 16.73 1.78
CA TYR A 538 -9.07 17.07 1.98
C TYR A 538 -8.55 17.84 0.76
N PHE A 539 -8.01 19.02 0.99
CA PHE A 539 -7.30 19.79 -0.04
C PHE A 539 -5.92 20.18 0.45
N ASN A 540 -4.92 19.51 -0.11
CA ASN A 540 -3.52 19.73 0.16
C ASN A 540 -2.84 20.32 -1.08
N TRP A 541 -2.05 21.37 -0.90
CA TRP A 541 -1.14 21.85 -1.93
C TRP A 541 0.28 21.97 -1.38
N VAL A 542 1.24 21.75 -2.27
CA VAL A 542 2.67 21.90 -2.02
C VAL A 542 3.32 22.72 -3.14
N TRP A 543 4.17 23.66 -2.77
CA TRP A 543 4.96 24.43 -3.72
C TRP A 543 6.43 24.31 -3.37
N THR A 544 7.21 23.70 -4.26
CA THR A 544 8.64 23.46 -4.08
C THR A 544 9.42 24.25 -5.12
N ASN A 545 10.44 24.97 -4.67
CA ASN A 545 11.39 25.69 -5.53
C ASN A 545 12.79 25.22 -5.18
N LEU A 546 13.53 24.72 -6.17
CA LEU A 546 14.85 24.13 -5.99
C LEU A 546 15.85 24.78 -6.94
N VAL A 547 17.05 25.01 -6.44
CA VAL A 547 18.25 25.26 -7.25
C VAL A 547 19.11 24.01 -7.16
N ASP A 548 19.61 23.54 -8.30
CA ASP A 548 20.41 22.33 -8.45
C ASP A 548 21.67 22.66 -9.24
N TYR A 549 22.83 22.41 -8.64
CA TYR A 549 24.14 22.72 -9.19
C TYR A 549 25.02 21.46 -9.23
N HIS A 550 25.42 21.09 -10.44
CA HIS A 550 26.37 20.04 -10.73
C HIS A 550 27.77 20.64 -10.91
N ILE A 551 28.76 20.10 -10.21
CA ILE A 551 30.11 20.64 -10.18
C ILE A 551 31.10 19.50 -10.47
N ASP A 552 31.76 19.60 -11.61
CA ASP A 552 32.99 18.84 -11.89
C ASP A 552 34.17 19.65 -11.32
N ILE A 553 34.73 19.19 -10.20
CA ILE A 553 35.74 19.95 -9.43
C ILE A 553 37.11 19.89 -10.10
N ASP A 554 37.42 18.80 -10.80
CA ASP A 554 38.66 18.63 -11.56
C ASP A 554 38.39 18.38 -13.05
N ALA A 555 39.35 18.74 -13.90
CA ALA A 555 39.23 18.61 -15.36
C ALA A 555 39.07 17.15 -15.85
N ASN A 556 39.43 16.18 -15.01
CA ASN A 556 39.33 14.76 -15.31
C ASN A 556 38.01 14.13 -14.78
N ASN A 557 37.11 14.93 -14.19
CA ASN A 557 35.83 14.51 -13.59
C ASN A 557 35.98 13.38 -12.55
N ASN A 558 37.11 13.33 -11.86
CA ASN A 558 37.28 12.43 -10.73
C ASN A 558 36.49 12.92 -9.53
N TRP A 559 36.42 14.22 -9.31
CA TRP A 559 35.67 14.83 -8.23
C TRP A 559 34.41 15.45 -8.79
N VAL A 560 33.27 14.90 -8.39
CA VAL A 560 31.95 15.39 -8.81
C VAL A 560 31.13 15.70 -7.57
N ALA A 561 30.58 16.90 -7.49
CA ALA A 561 29.66 17.30 -6.45
C ALA A 561 28.30 17.69 -7.03
N ASN A 562 27.23 17.33 -6.31
CA ASN A 562 25.88 17.77 -6.59
C ASN A 562 25.36 18.52 -5.38
N ILE A 563 24.86 19.74 -5.57
CA ILE A 563 24.31 20.56 -4.50
C ILE A 563 22.92 20.99 -4.89
N LYS A 564 21.95 20.77 -4.01
CA LYS A 564 20.58 21.27 -4.14
C LYS A 564 20.21 22.07 -2.90
N ALA A 565 19.50 23.17 -3.12
CA ALA A 565 18.92 23.96 -2.04
C ALA A 565 17.55 24.46 -2.46
N GLY A 566 16.66 24.69 -1.50
CA GLY A 566 15.35 25.19 -1.85
C GLY A 566 14.40 25.45 -0.68
N TYR A 567 13.21 25.87 -1.07
CA TYR A 567 12.11 26.21 -0.18
C TYR A 567 10.86 25.43 -0.56
N GLU A 568 10.17 24.90 0.45
CA GLU A 568 8.91 24.18 0.29
C GLU A 568 7.85 24.78 1.22
N ALA A 569 6.70 25.16 0.64
CA ALA A 569 5.51 25.54 1.39
C ALA A 569 4.41 24.52 1.16
N GLN A 570 3.65 24.20 2.22
CA GLN A 570 2.52 23.30 2.17
C GLN A 570 1.37 23.86 3.01
N LYS A 571 0.14 23.66 2.54
CA LYS A 571 -1.07 23.84 3.35
C LYS A 571 -2.04 22.71 3.05
N SER A 572 -2.57 22.12 4.12
CA SER A 572 -3.64 21.13 4.03
C SER A 572 -4.86 21.61 4.79
N ASN A 573 -6.02 21.44 4.17
CA ASN A 573 -7.33 21.82 4.71
C ASN A 573 -8.18 20.56 4.75
N TYR A 574 -8.71 20.27 5.94
CA TYR A 574 -9.71 19.26 6.18
C TYR A 574 -11.04 19.95 6.50
N TYR A 575 -12.07 19.56 5.78
CA TYR A 575 -13.45 19.96 5.99
C TYR A 575 -14.28 18.69 6.12
N SER A 576 -15.12 18.59 7.15
CA SER A 576 -16.12 17.54 7.24
C SER A 576 -17.44 18.08 7.77
N ILE A 577 -18.53 17.61 7.20
CA ILE A 577 -19.89 17.80 7.71
C ILE A 577 -20.55 16.44 7.85
N GLY A 578 -21.21 16.21 8.98
CA GLY A 578 -21.97 15.01 9.27
C GLY A 578 -23.42 15.36 9.61
N LEU A 579 -24.35 14.62 9.03
CA LEU A 579 -25.79 14.75 9.24
C LEU A 579 -26.34 13.38 9.60
N ALA A 580 -27.24 13.33 10.58
CA ALA A 580 -27.85 12.08 11.00
C ALA A 580 -29.32 12.27 11.36
N ALA A 581 -30.17 11.30 10.98
CA ALA A 581 -31.60 11.29 11.29
C ALA A 581 -32.13 9.89 11.62
N TYR A 582 -33.15 9.85 12.48
CA TYR A 582 -33.95 8.68 12.84
C TYR A 582 -35.31 8.70 12.13
N ASN A 583 -36.09 7.64 12.31
CA ASN A 583 -37.46 7.51 11.78
C ASN A 583 -37.48 7.64 10.25
N VAL A 584 -36.81 6.70 9.58
CA VAL A 584 -36.60 6.68 8.12
C VAL A 584 -37.66 5.82 7.41
N PRO A 585 -37.89 6.01 6.10
CA PRO A 585 -38.80 5.18 5.30
C PRO A 585 -38.40 3.71 5.31
N LEU A 586 -39.36 2.80 5.06
CA LEU A 586 -39.13 1.33 5.07
C LEU A 586 -38.31 0.79 3.88
N ASN A 587 -37.64 1.63 3.10
CA ASN A 587 -36.92 1.21 1.88
C ASN A 587 -35.52 1.81 1.80
N THR A 588 -34.64 1.12 1.07
CA THR A 588 -33.24 1.55 0.88
C THR A 588 -33.05 2.52 -0.29
N ASN A 589 -34.11 2.99 -0.96
CA ASN A 589 -33.97 3.90 -2.11
C ASN A 589 -33.66 5.33 -1.66
N TYR A 590 -34.07 5.71 -0.45
CA TYR A 590 -33.86 7.04 0.12
C TYR A 590 -32.96 6.95 1.34
N GLN A 591 -31.68 7.21 1.14
CA GLN A 591 -30.64 7.02 2.17
C GLN A 591 -30.16 8.33 2.79
N VAL A 592 -30.75 9.46 2.38
CA VAL A 592 -30.29 10.79 2.79
C VAL A 592 -30.97 11.23 4.09
N PRO A 593 -30.30 11.94 5.00
CA PRO A 593 -30.90 12.34 6.27
C PRO A 593 -32.20 13.15 6.20
N SER A 594 -32.45 13.87 5.11
CA SER A 594 -33.66 14.67 4.95
C SER A 594 -34.96 13.87 4.85
N VAL A 595 -34.89 12.53 4.69
CA VAL A 595 -36.10 11.68 4.72
C VAL A 595 -36.43 11.16 6.12
N GLY A 596 -35.54 11.34 7.10
CA GLY A 596 -35.80 10.97 8.48
C GLY A 596 -36.70 11.99 9.18
N ALA A 597 -37.68 11.52 9.97
CA ALA A 597 -38.60 12.40 10.68
C ALA A 597 -37.99 13.04 11.94
N THR A 598 -36.84 12.56 12.42
CA THR A 598 -36.21 13.06 13.65
C THR A 598 -34.72 13.31 13.45
N PRO A 599 -34.29 14.58 13.30
CA PRO A 599 -32.86 14.92 13.27
C PRO A 599 -32.17 14.51 14.58
N ILE A 600 -30.99 13.91 14.48
CA ILE A 600 -30.19 13.46 15.64
C ILE A 600 -29.10 14.48 15.94
N SER A 601 -28.27 14.77 14.94
CA SER A 601 -27.11 15.64 15.11
C SER A 601 -26.69 16.25 13.78
N THR A 602 -26.10 17.44 13.89
CA THR A 602 -25.33 18.07 12.84
C THR A 602 -23.93 18.31 13.39
N THR A 603 -22.91 17.88 12.65
CA THR A 603 -21.51 18.06 13.04
C THR A 603 -20.76 18.76 11.90
N GLY A 604 -19.81 19.61 12.26
CA GLY A 604 -18.99 20.34 11.30
C GLY A 604 -17.59 20.51 11.87
N THR A 605 -16.57 20.15 11.08
CA THR A 605 -15.17 20.28 11.48
C THR A 605 -14.38 20.95 10.37
N ASN A 606 -13.60 21.96 10.76
CA ASN A 606 -12.61 22.63 9.92
C ASN A 606 -11.25 22.56 10.60
N GLN A 607 -10.28 21.96 9.92
CA GLN A 607 -8.92 21.85 10.42
C GLN A 607 -7.93 22.24 9.33
N VAL A 608 -6.88 22.96 9.72
CA VAL A 608 -5.85 23.43 8.81
C VAL A 608 -4.50 23.20 9.44
N TYR A 609 -3.54 22.72 8.66
CA TYR A 609 -2.13 22.82 9.02
C TYR A 609 -1.30 23.38 7.87
N THR A 610 -0.19 24.00 8.22
CA THR A 610 0.79 24.51 7.27
C THR A 610 2.20 24.02 7.61
N PHE A 611 3.02 23.92 6.57
CA PHE A 611 4.46 23.75 6.70
C PHE A 611 5.20 24.80 5.85
N ALA A 612 6.32 25.26 6.36
CA ALA A 612 7.29 26.08 5.65
C ALA A 612 8.67 25.51 5.92
N SER A 613 9.40 25.13 4.87
CA SER A 613 10.63 24.36 5.01
C SER A 613 11.75 24.93 4.17
N LEU A 614 12.94 25.02 4.76
CA LEU A 614 14.19 25.25 4.04
C LEU A 614 14.97 23.95 3.99
N LEU A 615 15.47 23.58 2.81
CA LEU A 615 16.22 22.34 2.62
C LEU A 615 17.48 22.59 1.83
N ALA A 616 18.53 21.86 2.20
CA ALA A 616 19.80 21.78 1.48
C ALA A 616 20.29 20.33 1.52
N LEU A 617 20.76 19.83 0.39
CA LEU A 617 21.34 18.50 0.28
C LEU A 617 22.45 18.52 -0.74
N GLY A 618 23.46 17.69 -0.53
CA GLY A 618 24.48 17.49 -1.52
C GLY A 618 25.24 16.20 -1.34
N ASP A 619 25.93 15.81 -2.39
CA ASP A 619 26.88 14.73 -2.40
C ASP A 619 28.18 15.17 -3.06
N ILE A 620 29.27 14.51 -2.67
CA ILE A 620 30.57 14.59 -3.31
C ILE A 620 31.09 13.18 -3.54
N SER A 621 31.56 12.92 -4.75
CA SER A 621 32.07 11.63 -5.20
C SER A 621 33.50 11.79 -5.69
N TYR A 622 34.40 10.93 -5.22
CA TYR A 622 35.73 10.76 -5.80
C TYR A 622 35.82 9.46 -6.59
N LYS A 623 35.98 9.55 -7.92
CA LYS A 623 36.07 8.46 -8.88
C LYS A 623 34.95 7.43 -8.78
N ASN A 624 33.81 7.84 -8.20
CA ASN A 624 32.76 6.92 -7.75
C ASN A 624 33.25 5.81 -6.79
N LYS A 625 34.44 5.93 -6.20
CA LYS A 625 34.98 5.03 -5.16
C LYS A 625 34.43 5.40 -3.80
N TYR A 626 34.51 6.68 -3.46
CA TYR A 626 34.05 7.22 -2.18
C TYR A 626 32.98 8.25 -2.47
N VAL A 627 31.81 8.09 -1.84
CA VAL A 627 30.72 9.04 -1.97
C VAL A 627 30.29 9.44 -0.58
N LEU A 628 30.26 10.74 -0.32
CA LEU A 628 29.77 11.33 0.91
C LEU A 628 28.54 12.17 0.57
N SER A 629 27.46 12.00 1.31
CA SER A 629 26.25 12.79 1.20
C SER A 629 25.91 13.44 2.52
N ALA A 630 25.32 14.63 2.45
CA ALA A 630 24.78 15.32 3.61
C ALA A 630 23.46 16.00 3.23
N SER A 631 22.55 16.06 4.19
CA SER A 631 21.33 16.86 4.08
C SER A 631 21.04 17.62 5.36
N PHE A 632 20.45 18.79 5.21
CA PHE A 632 19.96 19.63 6.28
C PHE A 632 18.60 20.19 5.89
N ARG A 633 17.67 20.20 6.83
CA ARG A 633 16.32 20.71 6.63
C ARG A 633 15.80 21.36 7.91
N ARG A 634 15.23 22.55 7.78
CA ARG A 634 14.53 23.27 8.84
C ARG A 634 13.05 23.35 8.50
N ASP A 635 12.22 22.64 9.26
CA ASP A 635 10.77 22.60 9.05
C ASP A 635 10.06 23.45 10.12
N GLY A 636 9.18 24.35 9.69
CA GLY A 636 8.21 25.02 10.55
C GLY A 636 6.82 24.40 10.37
N SER A 637 6.09 24.13 11.46
CA SER A 637 4.72 23.61 11.40
C SER A 637 3.77 24.35 12.34
N SER A 638 2.55 24.61 11.85
CA SER A 638 1.48 25.24 12.65
C SER A 638 0.91 24.34 13.76
N ARG A 639 1.27 23.05 13.77
CA ARG A 639 0.80 22.05 14.74
C ARG A 639 1.49 22.14 16.10
N PHE A 640 2.55 22.93 16.22
CA PHE A 640 3.33 23.05 17.44
C PHE A 640 3.13 24.40 18.13
N GLY A 641 3.47 24.42 19.42
CA GLY A 641 3.35 25.60 20.24
C GLY A 641 4.21 26.75 19.73
N VAL A 642 3.79 27.98 20.03
CA VAL A 642 4.45 29.21 19.57
C VAL A 642 5.94 29.27 19.91
N ASN A 643 6.38 28.57 20.95
CA ASN A 643 7.78 28.53 21.37
C ASN A 643 8.64 27.54 20.55
N ASN A 644 8.02 26.57 19.85
CA ASN A 644 8.70 25.40 19.30
C ASN A 644 8.22 25.03 17.88
N GLN A 645 7.80 26.01 17.07
CA GLN A 645 7.25 25.78 15.73
C GLN A 645 8.25 25.19 14.73
N TYR A 646 9.55 25.45 14.91
CA TYR A 646 10.61 25.01 14.00
C TYR A 646 11.42 23.84 14.56
N GLY A 647 11.77 22.89 13.69
CA GLY A 647 12.66 21.76 13.98
C GLY A 647 13.76 21.64 12.94
N ASP A 648 14.98 21.33 13.40
CA ASP A 648 16.16 21.13 12.54
C ASP A 648 16.46 19.63 12.42
N PHE A 649 16.57 19.16 11.17
CA PHE A 649 16.76 17.76 10.80
C PHE A 649 17.93 17.65 9.84
N TRP A 650 18.70 16.57 9.94
CA TRP A 650 19.90 16.38 9.14
C TRP A 650 20.26 14.92 8.98
N SER A 651 21.04 14.62 7.95
CA SER A 651 21.66 13.31 7.78
C SER A 651 23.02 13.42 7.12
N VAL A 652 23.87 12.43 7.40
CA VAL A 652 25.14 12.21 6.71
C VAL A 652 25.19 10.74 6.32
N GLY A 653 25.59 10.47 5.08
CA GLY A 653 25.74 9.12 4.55
C GLY A 653 27.05 8.98 3.79
N GLY A 654 27.67 7.81 3.86
CA GLY A 654 28.91 7.52 3.16
C GLY A 654 28.87 6.15 2.51
N THR A 655 29.48 6.05 1.33
CA THR A 655 29.68 4.76 0.65
C THR A 655 31.10 4.59 0.16
N TRP A 656 31.58 3.36 0.25
CA TRP A 656 32.80 2.90 -0.37
C TRP A 656 32.46 1.79 -1.38
N ASN A 657 32.60 2.11 -2.65
CA ASN A 657 32.45 1.18 -3.77
C ASN A 657 33.79 0.48 -3.99
N ALA A 658 34.04 -0.54 -3.17
CA ALA A 658 35.33 -1.23 -3.11
C ALA A 658 35.64 -1.96 -4.43
N GLU A 659 34.64 -2.35 -5.22
CA GLU A 659 34.87 -2.94 -6.56
C GLU A 659 35.56 -1.98 -7.54
N GLN A 660 35.54 -0.68 -7.26
CA GLN A 660 36.25 0.32 -8.05
C GLN A 660 37.74 0.43 -7.68
N GLU A 661 38.20 -0.25 -6.63
CA GLU A 661 39.60 -0.26 -6.21
C GLU A 661 40.47 -1.14 -7.11
N ASP A 662 41.66 -0.68 -7.43
CA ASP A 662 42.53 -1.38 -8.38
C ASP A 662 42.99 -2.74 -7.84
N PHE A 663 43.11 -2.88 -6.52
CA PHE A 663 43.40 -4.16 -5.85
C PHE A 663 42.20 -5.12 -5.78
N ILE A 664 40.97 -4.66 -6.05
CA ILE A 664 39.77 -5.52 -6.13
C ILE A 664 39.39 -5.83 -7.57
N LYS A 665 39.58 -4.89 -8.50
CA LYS A 665 39.30 -5.05 -9.94
C LYS A 665 39.95 -6.29 -10.57
N GLN A 666 41.07 -6.77 -10.03
CA GLN A 666 41.69 -8.02 -10.47
C GLN A 666 40.79 -9.25 -10.27
N TYR A 667 39.87 -9.23 -9.31
CA TYR A 667 38.95 -10.31 -9.00
C TYR A 667 37.67 -10.20 -9.84
N GLN A 668 37.72 -10.69 -11.08
CA GLN A 668 36.61 -10.65 -12.05
C GLN A 668 35.31 -11.32 -11.56
N TRP A 669 35.39 -12.19 -10.55
CA TRP A 669 34.22 -12.82 -9.94
C TRP A 669 33.45 -11.89 -8.99
N ILE A 670 34.03 -10.76 -8.57
CA ILE A 670 33.37 -9.69 -7.81
C ILE A 670 32.86 -8.63 -8.80
N SER A 671 31.55 -8.52 -8.93
CA SER A 671 30.89 -7.55 -9.82
C SER A 671 30.50 -6.27 -9.09
N GLN A 672 30.23 -6.37 -7.79
CA GLN A 672 29.88 -5.25 -6.93
C GLN A 672 30.31 -5.56 -5.50
N LEU A 673 30.94 -4.60 -4.81
CA LEU A 673 31.22 -4.68 -3.38
C LEU A 673 31.13 -3.28 -2.79
N LYS A 674 29.93 -2.90 -2.39
CA LYS A 674 29.64 -1.58 -1.84
C LYS A 674 29.40 -1.66 -0.36
N LEU A 675 30.12 -0.86 0.41
CA LEU A 675 29.89 -0.65 1.83
C LEU A 675 29.20 0.69 2.02
N ARG A 676 28.21 0.75 2.91
CA ARG A 676 27.42 1.97 3.16
C ARG A 676 27.11 2.14 4.64
N ALA A 677 27.14 3.39 5.10
CA ALA A 677 26.73 3.76 6.43
C ALA A 677 26.02 5.11 6.41
N SER A 678 25.00 5.28 7.25
CA SER A 678 24.32 6.56 7.40
C SER A 678 23.89 6.82 8.84
N TYR A 679 23.87 8.10 9.21
CA TYR A 679 23.35 8.56 10.48
C TYR A 679 22.56 9.85 10.28
N GLY A 680 21.44 9.99 10.96
CA GLY A 680 20.69 11.24 10.91
C GLY A 680 19.56 11.34 11.91
N LEU A 681 19.04 12.56 11.98
CA LEU A 681 17.94 12.97 12.83
C LEU A 681 16.76 13.39 11.95
N THR A 682 15.65 12.69 12.08
CA THR A 682 14.37 13.04 11.45
C THR A 682 13.33 13.38 12.52
N GLY A 683 12.22 13.98 12.10
CA GLY A 683 11.12 14.37 12.98
C GLY A 683 9.81 13.66 12.66
N ASN A 684 8.83 13.80 13.55
CA ASN A 684 7.43 13.47 13.29
C ASN A 684 6.51 14.59 13.82
N ALA A 685 5.51 14.98 13.02
CA ALA A 685 4.46 15.94 13.36
C ALA A 685 3.09 15.31 13.59
N GLY A 686 3.05 14.03 13.94
CA GLY A 686 1.85 13.24 14.23
C GLY A 686 1.09 13.64 15.50
N THR A 687 0.85 14.93 15.72
CA THR A 687 -0.05 15.47 16.75
C THR A 687 -1.33 16.05 16.13
N GLY A 688 -2.34 16.28 16.95
CA GLY A 688 -3.57 16.96 16.54
C GLY A 688 -3.31 18.41 16.12
N TYR A 689 -4.15 18.93 15.22
CA TYR A 689 -3.98 20.25 14.60
C TYR A 689 -3.83 21.42 15.59
N ASN A 690 -4.48 21.32 16.75
CA ASN A 690 -4.54 22.37 17.76
C ASN A 690 -4.14 21.89 19.16
N SER A 691 -3.43 20.76 19.29
CA SER A 691 -3.13 20.13 20.60
C SER A 691 -2.33 21.01 21.57
N TRP A 692 -1.64 22.04 21.08
CA TRP A 692 -0.89 23.00 21.89
C TRP A 692 -1.75 24.16 22.42
N ARG A 693 -2.94 24.39 21.86
CA ARG A 693 -3.79 25.55 22.19
C ARG A 693 -4.65 25.28 23.41
N THR A 694 -4.85 26.30 24.24
CA THR A 694 -5.99 26.33 25.16
C THR A 694 -7.24 26.66 24.35
N LEU A 695 -8.25 25.80 24.40
CA LEU A 695 -9.50 25.98 23.64
C LEU A 695 -10.68 26.21 24.59
N TYR A 696 -11.61 27.03 24.14
CA TYR A 696 -12.91 27.25 24.76
C TYR A 696 -14.01 26.79 23.81
N GLY A 697 -15.09 26.26 24.36
CA GLY A 697 -16.25 25.82 23.60
C GLY A 697 -17.54 26.09 24.38
N LEU A 698 -18.67 25.92 23.69
CA LEU A 698 -20.01 26.04 24.28
C LEU A 698 -20.49 24.72 24.89
N THR A 699 -19.80 23.62 24.61
CA THR A 699 -20.09 22.29 25.12
C THR A 699 -18.81 21.58 25.52
N ARG A 700 -18.91 20.64 26.47
CA ARG A 700 -17.83 19.74 26.85
C ARG A 700 -18.42 18.38 27.17
N THR A 701 -17.96 17.34 26.48
CA THR A 701 -18.27 15.92 26.74
C THR A 701 -19.73 15.66 27.18
N GLY A 702 -20.69 15.94 26.27
CA GLY A 702 -22.09 15.56 26.46
C GLY A 702 -22.95 16.53 27.29
N TYR A 703 -22.42 17.69 27.71
CA TYR A 703 -23.22 18.75 28.30
C TYR A 703 -22.85 20.14 27.73
N ASN A 704 -23.81 21.06 27.80
CA ASN A 704 -23.63 22.44 27.41
C ASN A 704 -23.10 23.23 28.61
N PHE A 705 -22.20 24.19 28.37
CA PHE A 705 -21.89 25.19 29.38
C PHE A 705 -23.10 26.13 29.47
N VAL A 706 -23.85 26.02 30.56
CA VAL A 706 -25.05 26.82 30.81
C VAL A 706 -24.87 27.54 32.14
N TYR A 707 -25.09 28.84 32.14
CA TYR A 707 -25.09 29.68 33.34
C TYR A 707 -26.37 30.51 33.38
N ASN A 708 -27.15 30.39 34.44
CA ASN A 708 -28.45 31.06 34.60
C ASN A 708 -29.40 30.85 33.40
N GLY A 709 -29.45 29.63 32.85
CA GLY A 709 -30.27 29.30 31.67
C GLY A 709 -29.73 29.82 30.33
N ALA A 710 -28.67 30.62 30.31
CA ALA A 710 -28.02 31.10 29.10
C ALA A 710 -26.82 30.22 28.70
N ILE A 711 -26.59 30.09 27.40
CA ILE A 711 -25.40 29.40 26.87
C ILE A 711 -24.17 30.24 27.22
N GLY A 712 -23.22 29.61 27.91
CA GLY A 712 -21.90 30.16 28.22
C GLY A 712 -20.80 29.44 27.43
N SER A 713 -19.56 29.89 27.63
CA SER A 713 -18.37 29.20 27.13
C SER A 713 -17.50 28.73 28.30
N GLY A 714 -16.82 27.61 28.12
CA GLY A 714 -15.91 27.04 29.10
C GLY A 714 -14.72 26.37 28.43
N PRO A 715 -13.63 26.11 29.17
CA PRO A 715 -12.43 25.52 28.61
C PRO A 715 -12.66 24.05 28.25
N THR A 716 -12.29 23.67 27.03
CA THR A 716 -12.49 22.32 26.46
C THR A 716 -11.19 21.56 26.28
N GLN A 717 -10.06 22.28 26.23
CA GLN A 717 -8.73 21.68 26.05
C GLN A 717 -7.67 22.44 26.84
N TYR A 718 -6.79 21.70 27.50
CA TYR A 718 -5.59 22.22 28.13
C TYR A 718 -4.52 22.56 27.07
N GLY A 719 -3.92 23.75 27.14
CA GLY A 719 -2.88 24.17 26.20
C GLY A 719 -1.46 23.83 26.67
N ASN A 720 -0.57 23.58 25.70
CA ASN A 720 0.86 23.36 25.93
C ASN A 720 1.67 24.15 24.88
N PRO A 721 2.08 25.41 25.17
CA PRO A 721 2.85 26.23 24.23
C PRO A 721 4.26 25.70 23.96
N ASN A 722 4.73 24.71 24.73
CA ASN A 722 6.04 24.08 24.58
C ASN A 722 5.99 22.78 23.76
N LEU A 723 4.81 22.34 23.32
CA LEU A 723 4.66 21.14 22.50
C LEU A 723 5.57 21.19 21.26
N THR A 724 6.38 20.16 21.05
CA THR A 724 7.39 20.11 19.98
C THR A 724 7.39 18.76 19.24
N TRP A 725 8.26 18.63 18.26
CA TRP A 725 8.41 17.48 17.37
C TRP A 725 8.83 16.21 18.12
N GLU A 726 8.34 15.04 17.67
CA GLU A 726 9.02 13.78 18.01
C GLU A 726 10.33 13.72 17.22
N LYS A 727 11.38 13.14 17.82
CA LYS A 727 12.72 13.09 17.25
C LYS A 727 13.17 11.65 17.08
N THR A 728 13.60 11.29 15.88
CA THR A 728 14.09 9.94 15.56
C THR A 728 15.52 9.99 15.09
N LYS A 729 16.41 9.36 15.86
CA LYS A 729 17.83 9.15 15.52
C LYS A 729 17.98 7.79 14.86
N SER A 730 18.43 7.75 13.62
CA SER A 730 18.62 6.51 12.88
C SER A 730 20.08 6.33 12.54
N PHE A 731 20.60 5.13 12.84
CA PHE A 731 21.91 4.67 12.40
C PHE A 731 21.72 3.42 11.53
N ASP A 732 22.43 3.39 10.41
CA ASP A 732 22.39 2.33 9.42
C ASP A 732 23.81 1.98 8.97
N VAL A 733 24.08 0.68 8.81
CA VAL A 733 25.29 0.18 8.15
C VAL A 733 24.93 -1.07 7.36
N GLY A 734 25.47 -1.19 6.16
CA GLY A 734 25.14 -2.29 5.27
C GLY A 734 26.17 -2.50 4.17
N PHE A 735 25.97 -3.58 3.42
CA PHE A 735 26.76 -3.86 2.24
C PHE A 735 25.90 -4.43 1.11
N ASP A 736 26.32 -4.17 -0.11
CA ASP A 736 25.76 -4.74 -1.33
C ASP A 736 26.87 -5.52 -2.05
N LEU A 737 26.68 -6.82 -2.18
CA LEU A 737 27.61 -7.74 -2.83
C LEU A 737 26.97 -8.29 -4.11
N GLY A 738 27.71 -8.27 -5.20
CA GLY A 738 27.34 -8.88 -6.48
C GLY A 738 28.49 -9.74 -6.99
N LEU A 739 28.20 -10.99 -7.34
CA LEU A 739 29.18 -11.97 -7.81
C LEU A 739 28.80 -12.50 -9.19
N PHE A 740 29.81 -12.90 -9.96
CA PHE A 740 29.67 -13.58 -11.26
C PHE A 740 28.77 -12.83 -12.25
N ASN A 741 29.08 -11.56 -12.51
CA ASN A 741 28.28 -10.63 -13.31
C ASN A 741 26.88 -10.41 -12.73
N ASN A 742 26.81 -10.19 -11.40
CA ASN A 742 25.57 -10.04 -10.62
C ASN A 742 24.60 -11.22 -10.74
N ARG A 743 25.08 -12.41 -11.09
CA ARG A 743 24.29 -13.65 -11.12
C ARG A 743 23.91 -14.12 -9.72
N LEU A 744 24.66 -13.71 -8.70
CA LEU A 744 24.33 -13.85 -7.30
C LEU A 744 24.52 -12.49 -6.63
N THR A 745 23.49 -11.97 -5.99
CA THR A 745 23.55 -10.74 -5.20
C THR A 745 23.13 -11.01 -3.76
N ALA A 746 23.78 -10.30 -2.85
CA ALA A 746 23.48 -10.31 -1.43
C ALA A 746 23.51 -8.89 -0.88
N ASN A 747 22.44 -8.49 -0.19
CA ASN A 747 22.35 -7.22 0.50
C ASN A 747 22.13 -7.48 1.99
N PHE A 748 22.88 -6.76 2.81
CA PHE A 748 22.75 -6.81 4.26
C PHE A 748 22.59 -5.38 4.79
N ASP A 749 21.63 -5.18 5.68
CA ASP A 749 21.43 -3.94 6.41
C ASP A 749 21.31 -4.24 7.91
N PHE A 750 22.06 -3.52 8.74
CA PHE A 750 21.82 -3.39 10.16
C PHE A 750 21.33 -1.98 10.45
N TYR A 751 20.29 -1.85 11.26
CA TYR A 751 19.75 -0.55 11.66
C TYR A 751 19.48 -0.46 13.15
N ASN A 752 19.59 0.76 13.68
CA ASN A 752 19.18 1.14 15.03
C ASN A 752 18.45 2.50 14.96
N ARG A 753 17.13 2.45 15.09
CA ARG A 753 16.24 3.62 15.09
C ARG A 753 15.76 3.90 16.51
N GLN A 754 16.11 5.05 17.05
CA GLN A 754 15.73 5.48 18.39
C GLN A 754 14.88 6.74 18.34
N SER A 755 13.62 6.60 18.73
CA SER A 755 12.63 7.67 18.79
C SER A 755 12.51 8.18 20.22
N THR A 756 12.58 9.49 20.38
CA THR A 756 12.62 10.22 21.65
C THR A 756 11.64 11.39 21.59
N SER A 757 11.21 11.88 22.75
CA SER A 757 10.24 12.98 22.83
C SER A 757 8.94 12.65 22.09
N LEU A 758 8.50 11.38 22.15
CA LEU A 758 7.24 10.96 21.54
C LEU A 758 6.07 11.67 22.22
N LEU A 759 5.07 12.02 21.44
CA LEU A 759 3.89 12.76 21.87
C LEU A 759 2.91 11.81 22.54
N LEU A 760 2.68 11.97 23.84
CA LEU A 760 1.78 11.13 24.63
C LEU A 760 0.73 11.97 25.38
N PRO A 761 -0.48 11.43 25.64
CA PRO A 761 -1.36 11.99 26.64
C PRO A 761 -0.77 11.76 28.04
N VAL A 762 -0.45 12.86 28.73
CA VAL A 762 0.01 12.89 30.11
C VAL A 762 -1.19 13.12 31.01
N ASN A 763 -1.47 12.16 31.88
CA ASN A 763 -2.58 12.29 32.83
C ASN A 763 -2.27 13.39 33.85
N VAL A 764 -3.27 14.19 34.16
CA VAL A 764 -3.22 15.21 35.21
C VAL A 764 -4.25 14.90 36.29
N SER A 765 -4.11 15.53 37.46
CA SER A 765 -5.13 15.43 38.50
C SER A 765 -6.48 15.92 37.98
N TYR A 766 -7.55 15.14 38.20
CA TYR A 766 -8.91 15.54 37.89
C TYR A 766 -9.35 16.83 38.61
N THR A 767 -8.66 17.24 39.69
CA THR A 767 -8.88 18.52 40.37
C THR A 767 -8.59 19.74 39.49
N THR A 768 -7.78 19.57 38.44
CA THR A 768 -7.56 20.61 37.40
C THR A 768 -8.78 20.82 36.51
N GLY A 769 -9.77 19.93 36.61
CA GLY A 769 -10.90 19.86 35.69
C GLY A 769 -10.58 19.17 34.37
N PHE A 770 -9.37 18.63 34.15
CA PHE A 770 -8.98 17.88 32.94
C PHE A 770 -8.47 16.48 33.29
N ALA A 771 -8.49 15.57 32.30
CA ALA A 771 -7.97 14.21 32.45
C ALA A 771 -6.51 14.08 32.01
N SER A 772 -6.14 14.77 30.92
CA SER A 772 -4.80 14.73 30.35
C SER A 772 -4.52 15.92 29.43
N TYR A 773 -3.25 16.10 29.07
CA TYR A 773 -2.80 16.99 27.99
C TYR A 773 -1.72 16.28 27.16
N ILE A 774 -1.48 16.71 25.91
CA ILE A 774 -0.44 16.12 25.07
C ILE A 774 0.92 16.77 25.36
N ASP A 775 1.95 15.95 25.56
CA ASP A 775 3.31 16.41 25.78
C ASP A 775 4.37 15.37 25.32
N ASN A 776 5.63 15.79 25.25
CA ASN A 776 6.75 15.04 24.70
C ASN A 776 7.45 14.13 25.73
N PHE A 777 6.81 13.02 26.16
CA PHE A 777 7.36 12.12 27.19
C PHE A 777 7.82 10.74 26.71
N GLY A 778 7.29 10.21 25.62
CA GLY A 778 7.55 8.82 25.26
C GLY A 778 8.91 8.59 24.59
N GLY A 779 9.38 7.34 24.62
CA GLY A 779 10.57 6.93 23.88
C GLY A 779 10.54 5.45 23.51
N MET A 780 11.06 5.12 22.32
CA MET A 780 11.17 3.73 21.86
C MET A 780 12.38 3.50 20.97
N ARG A 781 12.76 2.24 20.80
CA ARG A 781 13.86 1.82 19.93
C ARG A 781 13.46 0.60 19.10
N ASN A 782 13.77 0.65 17.81
CA ASN A 782 13.73 -0.50 16.90
C ASN A 782 15.15 -0.79 16.43
N ARG A 783 15.57 -2.05 16.55
CA ARG A 783 16.89 -2.50 16.11
C ARG A 783 16.75 -3.83 15.41
N GLY A 784 17.39 -3.97 14.26
CA GLY A 784 17.19 -5.13 13.43
C GLY A 784 18.24 -5.34 12.37
N VAL A 785 18.08 -6.46 11.66
CA VAL A 785 18.86 -6.81 10.47
C VAL A 785 17.91 -7.18 9.34
N GLU A 786 18.29 -6.82 8.12
CA GLU A 786 17.61 -7.19 6.88
C GLU A 786 18.62 -7.88 5.97
N VAL A 787 18.21 -8.99 5.36
CA VAL A 787 19.03 -9.73 4.40
C VAL A 787 18.20 -9.97 3.16
N THR A 788 18.76 -9.68 2.00
CA THR A 788 18.20 -10.04 0.69
C THR A 788 19.25 -10.84 -0.07
N LEU A 789 18.83 -11.97 -0.65
CA LEU A 789 19.62 -12.80 -1.55
C LEU A 789 18.84 -12.95 -2.84
N ALA A 790 19.48 -12.74 -3.98
CA ALA A 790 18.89 -13.05 -5.28
C ALA A 790 19.91 -13.70 -6.18
N GLY A 791 19.47 -14.60 -7.05
CA GLY A 791 20.37 -15.19 -8.02
C GLY A 791 19.68 -15.92 -9.16
N SER A 792 20.43 -16.11 -10.23
CA SER A 792 19.99 -16.81 -11.44
C SER A 792 20.75 -18.14 -11.58
N PRO A 793 20.42 -19.18 -10.79
CA PRO A 793 21.17 -20.44 -10.80
C PRO A 793 21.27 -21.07 -12.18
N VAL A 794 20.26 -20.88 -13.05
CA VAL A 794 20.30 -21.34 -14.44
C VAL A 794 19.98 -20.18 -15.37
N LYS A 795 20.88 -19.92 -16.34
CA LYS A 795 20.66 -18.94 -17.41
C LYS A 795 21.26 -19.48 -18.70
N THR A 796 20.38 -19.83 -19.62
CA THR A 796 20.70 -20.30 -20.97
C THR A 796 19.95 -19.42 -21.98
N ARG A 797 20.16 -19.65 -23.28
CA ARG A 797 19.46 -18.90 -24.33
C ARG A 797 17.93 -19.02 -24.23
N ASP A 798 17.44 -20.22 -23.91
CA ASP A 798 16.02 -20.54 -23.99
C ASP A 798 15.34 -20.67 -22.62
N PHE A 799 16.13 -20.82 -21.55
CA PHE A 799 15.67 -21.07 -20.19
C PHE A 799 16.41 -20.20 -19.17
N GLU A 800 15.67 -19.48 -18.34
CA GLU A 800 16.18 -18.69 -17.20
C GLU A 800 15.39 -19.04 -15.94
N TRP A 801 16.11 -19.28 -14.83
CA TRP A 801 15.53 -19.47 -13.51
C TRP A 801 16.15 -18.47 -12.54
N ASN A 802 15.30 -17.62 -11.98
CA ASN A 802 15.64 -16.62 -11.00
C ASN A 802 15.01 -16.97 -9.65
N LEU A 803 15.80 -16.82 -8.59
CA LEU A 803 15.38 -16.98 -7.20
C LEU A 803 15.63 -15.69 -6.45
N ASN A 804 14.72 -15.32 -5.56
CA ASN A 804 14.89 -14.23 -4.63
C ASN A 804 14.43 -14.66 -3.23
N PHE A 805 15.10 -14.15 -2.22
CA PHE A 805 14.82 -14.42 -0.82
C PHE A 805 15.09 -13.13 -0.05
N ASN A 806 14.19 -12.74 0.84
CA ASN A 806 14.48 -11.69 1.79
C ASN A 806 13.92 -12.02 3.17
N ILE A 807 14.59 -11.57 4.21
CA ILE A 807 14.17 -11.72 5.61
C ILE A 807 14.51 -10.45 6.39
N ALA A 808 13.62 -10.07 7.30
CA ALA A 808 13.80 -8.99 8.25
C ALA A 808 13.57 -9.48 9.68
N LEU A 809 14.48 -9.10 10.57
CA LEU A 809 14.44 -9.39 12.00
C LEU A 809 14.41 -8.04 12.74
N ASN A 810 13.32 -7.70 13.40
CA ASN A 810 13.18 -6.44 14.14
C ASN A 810 12.88 -6.70 15.62
N LYS A 811 13.51 -5.94 16.52
CA LYS A 811 13.21 -5.93 17.94
C LYS A 811 12.81 -4.54 18.38
N ASN A 812 11.56 -4.39 18.84
CA ASN A 812 11.06 -3.16 19.45
C ASN A 812 11.30 -3.17 20.96
N LYS A 813 11.55 -1.99 21.54
CA LYS A 813 11.72 -1.79 22.98
C LYS A 813 11.24 -0.39 23.38
N LEU A 814 10.39 -0.30 24.39
CA LEU A 814 10.06 0.96 25.06
C LEU A 814 11.25 1.42 25.91
N THR A 815 11.62 2.70 25.76
CA THR A 815 12.77 3.30 26.47
C THR A 815 12.35 4.38 27.45
N ASN A 816 11.20 5.03 27.24
CA ASN A 816 10.62 5.98 28.18
C ASN A 816 9.09 6.02 28.07
N LEU A 817 8.41 6.25 29.18
CA LEU A 817 6.95 6.39 29.29
C LEU A 817 6.59 7.40 30.38
N VAL A 818 5.35 7.87 30.41
CA VAL A 818 4.83 8.74 31.50
C VAL A 818 4.88 8.02 32.86
N THR A 819 4.65 6.71 32.85
CA THR A 819 4.80 5.83 34.00
C THR A 819 5.57 4.58 33.57
N ASP A 820 6.38 3.98 34.46
CA ASP A 820 7.24 2.83 34.11
C ASP A 820 6.46 1.61 33.59
N LYS A 821 5.18 1.54 33.94
CA LYS A 821 4.26 0.46 33.56
C LYS A 821 2.83 0.99 33.40
N GLN A 822 2.23 0.68 32.25
CA GLN A 822 0.82 0.89 31.96
C GLN A 822 0.20 -0.42 31.47
N ILE A 823 -0.82 -0.90 32.19
CA ILE A 823 -1.56 -2.10 31.78
C ILE A 823 -2.61 -1.69 30.76
N SER A 824 -2.62 -2.37 29.62
CA SER A 824 -3.56 -2.14 28.51
C SER A 824 -3.99 -3.50 27.96
N SER A 825 -4.82 -4.22 28.70
CA SER A 825 -5.22 -5.60 28.39
C SER A 825 -5.62 -5.75 26.91
N PRO A 826 -5.09 -6.76 26.18
CA PRO A 826 -4.30 -7.91 26.64
C PRO A 826 -2.80 -7.65 26.80
N PHE A 827 -2.34 -6.41 26.61
CA PHE A 827 -0.94 -6.01 26.64
C PHE A 827 -0.52 -5.30 27.93
N ILE A 828 0.80 -5.11 28.06
CA ILE A 828 1.43 -4.20 29.00
C ILE A 828 2.42 -3.31 28.24
N ARG A 829 2.39 -2.01 28.50
CA ARG A 829 3.44 -1.08 28.09
C ARG A 829 4.38 -0.91 29.27
N GLN A 830 5.60 -1.42 29.16
CA GLN A 830 6.58 -1.36 30.23
C GLN A 830 7.94 -1.00 29.66
N VAL A 831 8.65 -0.06 30.31
CA VAL A 831 10.02 0.28 29.94
C VAL A 831 10.87 -1.00 29.97
N GLY A 832 11.63 -1.24 28.91
CA GLY A 832 12.40 -2.46 28.79
C GLY A 832 11.80 -3.53 27.89
N GLN A 833 10.49 -3.49 27.64
CA GLN A 833 9.74 -4.52 26.91
C GLN A 833 9.31 -4.04 25.53
N ASP A 834 8.93 -5.00 24.68
CA ASP A 834 8.32 -4.74 23.38
C ASP A 834 6.96 -4.06 23.57
N TYR A 835 6.61 -3.08 22.72
CA TYR A 835 5.33 -2.36 22.81
C TYR A 835 4.13 -3.29 22.90
N GLN A 836 4.14 -4.42 22.17
CA GLN A 836 3.02 -5.35 22.06
C GLN A 836 3.21 -6.62 22.92
N SER A 837 3.87 -6.48 24.07
CA SER A 837 4.08 -7.60 25.02
C SER A 837 2.77 -8.00 25.70
N PHE A 838 2.45 -9.30 25.68
CA PHE A 838 1.25 -9.85 26.32
C PHE A 838 1.40 -9.98 27.84
N TYR A 839 0.35 -9.57 28.57
CA TYR A 839 0.27 -9.61 30.03
C TYR A 839 -1.09 -10.14 30.49
N LEU A 840 -1.14 -11.46 30.69
CA LEU A 840 -2.37 -12.21 30.92
C LEU A 840 -2.17 -13.20 32.08
N PRO A 841 -3.27 -13.65 32.72
CA PRO A 841 -3.24 -14.82 33.58
C PRO A 841 -2.75 -16.07 32.82
N GLN A 842 -2.01 -16.95 33.48
CA GLN A 842 -1.51 -18.19 32.87
C GLN A 842 -2.42 -19.38 33.16
N TYR A 843 -2.89 -20.02 32.11
CA TYR A 843 -3.68 -21.24 32.18
C TYR A 843 -2.75 -22.46 32.38
N ALA A 844 -3.08 -23.29 33.36
CA ALA A 844 -2.32 -24.48 33.74
C ALA A 844 -2.91 -25.78 33.16
N GLY A 845 -3.91 -25.68 32.29
CA GLY A 845 -4.59 -26.82 31.70
C GLY A 845 -5.81 -27.25 32.51
N VAL A 846 -6.31 -28.45 32.21
CA VAL A 846 -7.45 -29.06 32.91
C VAL A 846 -6.93 -29.99 34.00
N ASN A 847 -7.64 -30.08 35.12
CA ASN A 847 -7.40 -31.12 36.12
C ASN A 847 -7.94 -32.47 35.60
N PRO A 848 -7.10 -33.50 35.39
CA PRO A 848 -7.54 -34.79 34.87
C PRO A 848 -8.56 -35.53 35.75
N ASP A 849 -8.59 -35.24 37.05
CA ASP A 849 -9.43 -35.97 38.01
C ASP A 849 -10.88 -35.49 38.00
N ASN A 850 -11.10 -34.19 37.80
CA ASN A 850 -12.42 -33.56 37.94
C ASN A 850 -12.85 -32.72 36.73
N GLY A 851 -11.96 -32.49 35.75
CA GLY A 851 -12.23 -31.73 34.54
C GLY A 851 -12.25 -30.20 34.72
N MET A 852 -11.85 -29.68 35.88
CA MET A 852 -11.87 -28.24 36.17
C MET A 852 -10.69 -27.49 35.53
N PRO A 853 -10.90 -26.24 35.09
CA PRO A 853 -9.82 -25.39 34.61
C PRO A 853 -8.86 -25.03 35.75
N ARG A 854 -7.55 -25.04 35.48
CA ARG A 854 -6.52 -24.59 36.42
C ARG A 854 -5.75 -23.40 35.89
N TRP A 855 -5.28 -22.54 36.79
CA TRP A 855 -4.39 -21.42 36.49
C TRP A 855 -3.20 -21.41 37.43
N TYR A 856 -2.11 -20.81 37.00
CA TYR A 856 -0.97 -20.56 37.90
C TYR A 856 -1.23 -19.35 38.79
N THR A 857 -0.87 -19.48 40.05
CA THR A 857 -0.95 -18.42 41.07
C THR A 857 0.33 -17.59 41.15
N ASP A 858 1.37 -17.99 40.43
CA ASP A 858 2.69 -17.39 40.44
C ASP A 858 3.34 -17.40 39.04
N ALA A 859 4.38 -16.57 38.84
CA ALA A 859 5.08 -16.48 37.56
C ALA A 859 6.05 -17.64 37.26
N THR A 860 6.47 -18.37 38.29
CA THR A 860 7.38 -19.53 38.19
C THR A 860 6.67 -20.83 37.83
N ARG A 861 5.32 -20.81 37.79
CA ARG A 861 4.45 -21.94 37.46
C ARG A 861 4.56 -23.10 38.45
N THR A 862 4.77 -22.78 39.72
CA THR A 862 4.96 -23.78 40.78
C THR A 862 3.66 -24.21 41.45
N THR A 863 2.66 -23.32 41.51
CA THR A 863 1.40 -23.58 42.21
C THR A 863 0.20 -23.23 41.32
N THR A 864 -0.78 -24.14 41.29
CA THR A 864 -2.01 -23.99 40.51
C THR A 864 -3.24 -23.83 41.41
N THR A 865 -4.26 -23.15 40.90
CA THR A 865 -5.58 -22.98 41.53
C THR A 865 -6.69 -23.25 40.52
N GLU A 866 -7.85 -23.73 40.98
CA GLU A 866 -9.09 -23.83 40.20
C GLU A 866 -9.97 -22.57 40.36
N VAL A 867 -9.54 -21.60 41.16
CA VAL A 867 -10.24 -20.32 41.39
C VAL A 867 -9.62 -19.22 40.54
N TYR A 868 -10.27 -18.85 39.44
CA TYR A 868 -9.75 -17.84 38.50
C TYR A 868 -9.37 -16.50 39.16
N GLY A 869 -10.09 -16.06 40.20
CA GLY A 869 -9.77 -14.83 40.94
C GLY A 869 -8.40 -14.84 41.63
N GLN A 870 -7.80 -16.01 41.83
CA GLN A 870 -6.45 -16.18 42.37
C GLN A 870 -5.37 -16.31 41.28
N ALA A 871 -5.75 -16.27 40.00
CA ALA A 871 -4.81 -16.39 38.88
C ALA A 871 -3.96 -15.12 38.75
N GLN A 872 -2.63 -15.27 38.70
CA GLN A 872 -1.73 -14.13 38.60
C GLN A 872 -1.50 -13.73 37.13
N ARG A 873 -1.63 -12.42 36.83
CA ARG A 873 -1.16 -11.86 35.55
C ARG A 873 0.35 -11.75 35.53
N VAL A 874 0.96 -12.26 34.46
CA VAL A 874 2.42 -12.22 34.30
C VAL A 874 2.82 -11.80 32.89
N LEU A 875 4.04 -11.28 32.77
CA LEU A 875 4.63 -10.98 31.48
C LEU A 875 5.03 -12.30 30.81
N LEU A 876 4.37 -12.66 29.71
CA LEU A 876 4.47 -14.01 29.14
C LEU A 876 5.73 -14.26 28.31
N GLY A 877 6.52 -13.23 28.01
CA GLY A 877 7.58 -13.31 27.00
C GLY A 877 7.06 -13.54 25.57
N LYS A 878 5.76 -13.31 25.35
CA LYS A 878 5.05 -13.38 24.06
C LYS A 878 4.73 -11.96 23.59
N SER A 879 4.87 -11.69 22.29
CA SER A 879 4.49 -10.41 21.66
C SER A 879 3.67 -10.65 20.40
N ALA A 880 2.82 -9.68 20.05
CA ALA A 880 2.14 -9.62 18.76
C ALA A 880 3.06 -9.18 17.61
N ALA A 881 4.21 -8.58 17.92
CA ALA A 881 5.21 -8.23 16.91
C ALA A 881 5.93 -9.50 16.41
N PRO A 882 6.07 -9.69 15.08
CA PRO A 882 6.80 -10.83 14.55
C PRO A 882 8.29 -10.70 14.80
N LYS A 883 8.94 -11.84 15.05
CA LYS A 883 10.40 -11.91 15.21
C LYS A 883 11.11 -11.90 13.87
N ALA A 884 10.51 -12.57 12.87
CA ALA A 884 11.03 -12.65 11.52
C ALA A 884 9.89 -12.63 10.50
N PHE A 885 10.06 -11.90 9.41
CA PHE A 885 9.13 -11.90 8.27
C PHE A 885 9.90 -11.62 6.98
N GLY A 886 9.34 -12.02 5.84
CA GLY A 886 10.03 -11.90 4.57
C GLY A 886 9.33 -12.66 3.45
N SER A 887 10.08 -12.92 2.38
CA SER A 887 9.56 -13.70 1.26
C SER A 887 10.62 -14.56 0.57
N PHE A 888 10.11 -15.48 -0.23
CA PHE A 888 10.88 -16.25 -1.20
C PHE A 888 10.13 -16.21 -2.53
N GLY A 889 10.80 -15.81 -3.60
CA GLY A 889 10.25 -15.77 -4.94
C GLY A 889 11.03 -16.62 -5.93
N THR A 890 10.33 -17.14 -6.93
CA THR A 890 10.90 -17.93 -8.02
C THR A 890 10.28 -17.51 -9.34
N THR A 891 11.12 -17.23 -10.34
CA THR A 891 10.71 -16.89 -11.70
C THR A 891 11.39 -17.83 -12.69
N LEU A 892 10.61 -18.61 -13.42
CA LEU A 892 11.06 -19.49 -14.48
C LEU A 892 10.61 -18.91 -15.83
N THR A 893 11.51 -18.82 -16.80
CA THR A 893 11.17 -18.41 -18.17
C THR A 893 11.69 -19.46 -19.15
N TYR A 894 10.84 -19.90 -20.08
CA TYR A 894 11.19 -20.86 -21.13
C TYR A 894 10.51 -20.51 -22.45
N LYS A 895 11.27 -20.11 -23.48
CA LYS A 895 10.77 -19.83 -24.85
C LYS A 895 9.44 -19.05 -24.91
N GLY A 896 9.34 -17.96 -24.14
CA GLY A 896 8.15 -17.10 -24.06
C GLY A 896 7.13 -17.49 -22.99
N LEU A 897 7.17 -18.72 -22.45
CA LEU A 897 6.47 -19.13 -21.24
C LEU A 897 7.18 -18.57 -20.01
N SER A 898 6.42 -18.13 -19.02
CA SER A 898 6.92 -17.61 -17.75
C SER A 898 6.06 -18.10 -16.60
N LEU A 899 6.68 -18.55 -15.52
CA LEU A 899 6.04 -18.84 -14.23
C LEU A 899 6.72 -17.99 -13.17
N ASP A 900 5.97 -17.12 -12.53
CA ASP A 900 6.42 -16.29 -11.41
C ASP A 900 5.62 -16.66 -10.16
N ALA A 901 6.28 -16.90 -9.03
CA ALA A 901 5.62 -17.23 -7.77
C ALA A 901 6.31 -16.55 -6.59
N LEU A 902 5.52 -16.04 -5.66
CA LEU A 902 5.98 -15.35 -4.45
C LEU A 902 5.35 -15.99 -3.20
N PHE A 903 6.20 -16.43 -2.28
CA PHE A 903 5.83 -16.94 -0.98
C PHE A 903 6.15 -15.90 0.10
N TYR A 904 5.15 -15.46 0.85
CA TYR A 904 5.33 -14.61 2.02
C TYR A 904 5.32 -15.45 3.30
N TYR A 905 6.15 -15.11 4.27
CA TYR A 905 6.19 -15.81 5.55
C TYR A 905 6.35 -14.84 6.72
N ASN A 906 5.80 -15.24 7.86
CA ASN A 906 5.79 -14.45 9.09
C ASN A 906 5.88 -15.38 10.31
N PHE A 907 6.82 -15.11 11.21
CA PHE A 907 7.19 -16.02 12.29
C PHE A 907 7.43 -15.32 13.63
N GLY A 908 7.10 -16.02 14.71
CA GLY A 908 7.45 -15.71 16.10
C GLY A 908 6.48 -14.80 16.85
N ASN A 909 5.42 -14.30 16.20
CA ASN A 909 4.35 -13.55 16.85
C ASN A 909 3.25 -14.45 17.42
N TRP A 910 2.47 -13.86 18.32
CA TRP A 910 1.26 -14.43 18.90
C TRP A 910 0.05 -13.56 18.59
N ILE A 911 -1.08 -14.22 18.39
CA ILE A 911 -2.37 -13.60 18.09
C ILE A 911 -3.29 -13.82 19.28
N TYR A 912 -3.97 -12.77 19.72
CA TYR A 912 -5.00 -12.84 20.75
C TYR A 912 -6.39 -12.93 20.11
N ASN A 913 -7.13 -13.99 20.46
CA ASN A 913 -8.52 -14.15 20.06
C ASN A 913 -9.45 -13.42 21.05
N SER A 914 -9.84 -12.19 20.71
CA SER A 914 -10.72 -11.34 21.51
C SER A 914 -12.11 -11.94 21.78
N TYR A 915 -12.55 -12.88 20.94
CA TYR A 915 -13.87 -13.48 20.99
C TYR A 915 -13.87 -14.93 21.48
N TYR A 916 -12.71 -15.39 21.96
CA TYR A 916 -12.55 -16.73 22.54
C TYR A 916 -13.61 -17.01 23.62
N GLN A 917 -13.92 -16.02 24.46
CA GLN A 917 -14.89 -16.19 25.54
C GLN A 917 -16.29 -16.63 25.07
N TYR A 918 -16.66 -16.28 23.84
CA TYR A 918 -17.96 -16.61 23.26
C TYR A 918 -17.92 -17.90 22.44
N GLN A 919 -16.85 -18.11 21.68
CA GLN A 919 -16.69 -19.27 20.81
C GLN A 919 -16.18 -20.51 21.54
N ASN A 920 -15.54 -20.30 22.69
CA ASN A 920 -14.92 -21.32 23.52
C ASN A 920 -15.30 -21.09 24.99
N SER A 921 -16.60 -21.08 25.24
CA SER A 921 -17.17 -20.65 26.52
C SER A 921 -17.12 -21.71 27.63
N GLY A 922 -16.67 -22.93 27.33
CA GLY A 922 -16.72 -24.06 28.28
C GLY A 922 -18.12 -24.35 28.83
N GLY A 923 -19.17 -23.97 28.10
CA GLY A 923 -20.56 -24.19 28.46
C GLY A 923 -21.36 -22.94 28.86
N ALA A 924 -20.72 -21.76 28.98
CA ALA A 924 -21.38 -20.54 29.45
C ALA A 924 -22.47 -20.03 28.50
N TYR A 925 -22.29 -20.21 27.19
CA TYR A 925 -23.18 -19.71 26.14
C TYR A 925 -23.82 -20.81 25.29
N LEU A 926 -23.82 -22.06 25.76
CA LEU A 926 -24.44 -23.17 25.05
C LEU A 926 -25.94 -22.93 24.83
N GLY A 927 -26.39 -23.06 23.58
CA GLY A 927 -27.77 -22.77 23.18
C GLY A 927 -28.06 -21.30 22.88
N SER A 928 -27.19 -20.36 23.28
CA SER A 928 -27.33 -18.92 22.97
C SER A 928 -26.40 -18.48 21.85
N TYR A 929 -25.17 -18.98 21.83
CA TYR A 929 -24.19 -18.76 20.78
C TYR A 929 -23.58 -20.09 20.34
N ASN A 930 -23.39 -20.23 19.04
CA ASN A 930 -22.64 -21.36 18.51
C ASN A 930 -21.20 -21.33 19.03
N GLN A 931 -20.64 -22.51 19.28
CA GLN A 931 -19.29 -22.67 19.79
C GLN A 931 -18.37 -23.18 18.67
N SER A 932 -17.07 -23.19 18.94
CA SER A 932 -16.05 -23.75 18.05
C SER A 932 -15.98 -25.27 18.22
N ALA A 933 -15.73 -25.98 17.12
CA ALA A 933 -15.43 -27.42 17.09
C ALA A 933 -14.25 -27.83 17.97
N THR A 934 -13.39 -26.89 18.37
CA THR A 934 -12.34 -27.15 19.37
C THR A 934 -12.89 -27.57 20.73
N GLU A 935 -14.13 -27.19 21.08
CA GLU A 935 -14.82 -27.62 22.29
C GLU A 935 -15.18 -29.12 22.30
N LEU A 936 -15.14 -29.79 21.14
CA LEU A 936 -15.37 -31.24 21.06
C LEU A 936 -14.25 -32.04 21.74
N ALA A 937 -13.07 -31.44 21.93
CA ALA A 937 -11.94 -32.05 22.64
C ALA A 937 -12.02 -31.91 24.18
N ARG A 938 -13.16 -31.47 24.73
CA ARG A 938 -13.42 -31.36 26.17
C ARG A 938 -13.09 -32.61 26.97
N TRP A 939 -12.83 -32.40 28.26
CA TRP A 939 -12.71 -33.46 29.25
C TRP A 939 -14.07 -34.14 29.45
N GLN A 940 -14.10 -35.48 29.54
CA GLN A 940 -15.32 -36.25 29.69
C GLN A 940 -15.33 -37.10 30.96
N LYS A 941 -14.19 -37.70 31.34
CA LYS A 941 -14.08 -38.60 32.49
C LYS A 941 -12.71 -38.51 33.19
N PRO A 942 -12.63 -38.96 34.47
CA PRO A 942 -11.37 -39.00 35.20
C PRO A 942 -10.26 -39.74 34.44
N GLY A 943 -9.08 -39.12 34.38
CA GLY A 943 -7.91 -39.60 33.64
C GLY A 943 -7.77 -39.04 32.22
N ASP A 944 -8.77 -38.36 31.68
CA ASP A 944 -8.66 -37.70 30.38
C ASP A 944 -7.63 -36.55 30.42
N ILE A 945 -6.73 -36.52 29.44
CA ILE A 945 -5.72 -35.46 29.29
C ILE A 945 -6.10 -34.55 28.13
N THR A 946 -6.54 -33.33 28.45
CA THR A 946 -6.94 -32.31 27.47
C THR A 946 -6.71 -30.88 28.00
N ASP A 947 -6.74 -29.90 27.10
CA ASP A 947 -6.69 -28.47 27.42
C ASP A 947 -8.07 -27.78 27.35
N VAL A 948 -9.12 -28.55 27.09
CA VAL A 948 -10.51 -28.10 27.04
C VAL A 948 -11.26 -28.62 28.28
N PRO A 949 -11.68 -27.74 29.21
CA PRO A 949 -12.37 -28.15 30.42
C PRO A 949 -13.66 -28.92 30.17
N LYS A 950 -14.12 -29.57 31.23
CA LYS A 950 -15.45 -30.17 31.29
C LYS A 950 -16.52 -29.15 30.94
N MET A 951 -17.48 -29.55 30.11
CA MET A 951 -18.63 -28.70 29.76
C MET A 951 -19.58 -28.57 30.93
N VAL A 952 -19.95 -27.33 31.29
CA VAL A 952 -20.95 -27.07 32.33
C VAL A 952 -21.95 -26.05 31.78
N TYR A 953 -23.22 -26.44 31.68
CA TYR A 953 -24.26 -25.54 31.17
C TYR A 953 -24.40 -24.32 32.09
N GLY A 954 -24.33 -23.11 31.52
CA GLY A 954 -24.29 -21.85 32.27
C GLY A 954 -23.01 -21.63 33.10
N ASN A 955 -21.95 -22.38 32.78
CA ASN A 955 -20.59 -22.39 33.34
C ASN A 955 -20.25 -21.34 34.42
N GLY A 956 -20.11 -21.78 35.67
CA GLY A 956 -19.63 -20.97 36.81
C GLY A 956 -18.11 -21.00 37.08
N THR A 957 -17.32 -21.72 36.27
CA THR A 957 -15.89 -21.98 36.51
C THR A 957 -14.95 -20.94 35.93
N ASN A 958 -15.45 -19.98 35.14
CA ASN A 958 -14.66 -18.96 34.43
C ASN A 958 -13.56 -19.51 33.50
N SER A 959 -13.71 -20.75 32.98
CA SER A 959 -12.77 -21.33 32.01
C SER A 959 -12.60 -20.54 30.70
N PHE A 960 -13.55 -19.64 30.40
CA PHE A 960 -13.57 -18.76 29.24
C PHE A 960 -13.00 -17.36 29.53
N ALA A 961 -12.59 -17.08 30.77
CA ALA A 961 -12.08 -15.78 31.19
C ALA A 961 -10.69 -15.49 30.61
N VAL A 962 -10.36 -14.18 30.54
CA VAL A 962 -9.13 -13.66 29.94
C VAL A 962 -7.89 -14.37 30.47
N SER A 963 -7.20 -15.12 29.61
CA SER A 963 -5.98 -15.84 29.96
C SER A 963 -5.12 -16.09 28.71
N ASP A 964 -3.92 -16.63 28.90
CA ASP A 964 -3.04 -16.99 27.80
C ASP A 964 -3.53 -18.19 26.96
N ARG A 965 -4.63 -18.86 27.37
CA ARG A 965 -5.40 -19.83 26.56
C ARG A 965 -5.98 -19.19 25.28
N MET A 966 -6.19 -17.87 25.30
CA MET A 966 -6.68 -17.09 24.15
C MET A 966 -5.60 -16.73 23.13
N LEU A 967 -4.36 -17.16 23.36
CA LEU A 967 -3.23 -16.87 22.47
C LEU A 967 -2.94 -18.04 21.53
N ASN A 968 -2.93 -17.74 20.22
CA ASN A 968 -2.50 -18.65 19.17
C ASN A 968 -1.16 -18.22 18.56
N ARG A 969 -0.39 -19.15 18.01
CA ARG A 969 0.81 -18.77 17.23
C ARG A 969 0.40 -18.20 15.88
N GLY A 970 0.95 -17.03 15.53
CA GLY A 970 0.75 -16.37 14.24
C GLY A 970 1.75 -16.78 13.15
N ASP A 971 2.44 -17.91 13.32
CA ASP A 971 3.43 -18.44 12.38
C ASP A 971 2.73 -18.98 11.11
N PHE A 972 3.05 -18.43 9.93
CA PHE A 972 2.46 -18.89 8.65
C PHE A 972 3.36 -18.69 7.43
N VAL A 973 3.05 -19.43 6.35
CA VAL A 973 3.61 -19.26 5.01
C VAL A 973 2.47 -19.20 4.01
N ARG A 974 2.49 -18.25 3.08
CA ARG A 974 1.45 -18.06 2.06
C ARG A 974 2.03 -18.01 0.66
N LEU A 975 1.45 -18.73 -0.29
CA LEU A 975 1.62 -18.46 -1.71
C LEU A 975 0.83 -17.18 -2.04
N ARG A 976 1.54 -16.06 -1.97
CA ARG A 976 0.96 -14.72 -2.05
C ARG A 976 0.50 -14.45 -3.47
N ASP A 977 1.40 -14.61 -4.44
CA ASP A 977 1.16 -14.37 -5.85
C ASP A 977 1.72 -15.53 -6.69
N ILE A 978 1.01 -15.91 -7.76
CA ILE A 978 1.51 -16.83 -8.78
C ILE A 978 0.97 -16.41 -10.15
N THR A 979 1.83 -16.35 -11.16
CA THR A 979 1.49 -15.93 -12.52
C THR A 979 2.09 -16.90 -13.53
N LEU A 980 1.25 -17.52 -14.35
CA LEU A 980 1.67 -18.24 -15.54
C LEU A 980 1.35 -17.38 -16.76
N GLY A 981 2.35 -16.98 -17.53
CA GLY A 981 2.17 -16.13 -18.70
C GLY A 981 2.90 -16.63 -19.93
N TYR A 982 2.34 -16.38 -21.10
CA TYR A 982 2.93 -16.72 -22.40
C TYR A 982 2.95 -15.50 -23.31
N ASN A 983 4.14 -15.12 -23.77
CA ASN A 983 4.32 -14.08 -24.79
C ASN A 983 4.26 -14.73 -26.18
N LEU A 984 3.36 -14.25 -27.03
CA LEU A 984 3.22 -14.80 -28.37
C LEU A 984 4.46 -14.52 -29.23
N PRO A 985 4.87 -15.46 -30.10
CA PRO A 985 6.00 -15.27 -31.00
C PRO A 985 5.84 -14.06 -31.93
N LYS A 986 6.92 -13.29 -32.13
CA LYS A 986 6.93 -12.09 -32.99
C LYS A 986 6.48 -12.36 -34.43
N GLU A 987 6.71 -13.56 -34.94
CA GLU A 987 6.31 -13.97 -36.30
C GLU A 987 4.80 -13.90 -36.51
N TRP A 988 4.01 -14.23 -35.49
CA TRP A 988 2.55 -14.17 -35.56
C TRP A 988 2.05 -12.73 -35.40
N LEU A 989 2.69 -11.97 -34.52
CA LEU A 989 2.34 -10.58 -34.23
C LEU A 989 2.57 -9.65 -35.43
N THR A 990 3.67 -9.86 -36.15
CA THR A 990 4.01 -9.05 -37.34
C THR A 990 2.94 -9.17 -38.42
N LYS A 991 2.36 -10.36 -38.63
CA LYS A 991 1.24 -10.58 -39.56
C LYS A 991 -0.04 -9.85 -39.12
N ALA A 992 -0.26 -9.77 -37.82
CA ALA A 992 -1.42 -9.13 -37.20
C ALA A 992 -1.25 -7.61 -36.98
N LYS A 993 -0.08 -7.02 -37.33
CA LYS A 993 0.28 -5.63 -37.04
C LYS A 993 0.21 -5.27 -35.54
N LEU A 994 0.60 -6.22 -34.69
CA LEU A 994 0.68 -6.05 -33.24
C LEU A 994 2.14 -5.95 -32.81
N SER A 995 2.43 -5.13 -31.80
CA SER A 995 3.78 -4.98 -31.24
C SER A 995 4.07 -6.00 -30.13
N SER A 996 3.05 -6.40 -29.36
CA SER A 996 3.16 -7.45 -28.33
C SER A 996 1.80 -8.07 -28.00
N VAL A 997 1.77 -9.37 -27.67
CA VAL A 997 0.61 -10.00 -27.02
C VAL A 997 1.12 -10.93 -25.94
N ARG A 998 0.60 -10.76 -24.72
CA ARG A 998 0.83 -11.68 -23.59
C ARG A 998 -0.51 -12.18 -23.08
N VAL A 999 -0.66 -13.49 -22.98
CA VAL A 999 -1.80 -14.13 -22.29
C VAL A 999 -1.31 -14.69 -20.97
N TYR A 1000 -2.10 -14.54 -19.90
CA TYR A 1000 -1.69 -14.98 -18.58
C TYR A 1000 -2.86 -15.46 -17.73
N ALA A 1001 -2.54 -16.32 -16.75
CA ALA A 1001 -3.39 -16.68 -15.64
C ALA A 1001 -2.66 -16.30 -14.33
N ARG A 1002 -3.38 -15.72 -13.37
CA ARG A 1002 -2.82 -15.25 -12.11
C ARG A 1002 -3.64 -15.77 -10.94
N GLY A 1003 -2.95 -16.03 -9.84
CA GLY A 1003 -3.53 -16.40 -8.57
C GLY A 1003 -2.98 -15.51 -7.46
N SER A 1004 -3.82 -15.10 -6.53
CA SER A 1004 -3.37 -14.47 -5.28
C SER A 1004 -3.98 -15.18 -4.06
N ASN A 1005 -3.18 -15.32 -3.01
CA ASN A 1005 -3.50 -16.02 -1.77
C ASN A 1005 -4.05 -17.44 -1.98
N LEU A 1006 -3.54 -18.18 -2.96
CA LEU A 1006 -4.11 -19.49 -3.32
C LEU A 1006 -3.92 -20.55 -2.24
N PHE A 1007 -2.87 -20.41 -1.42
CA PHE A 1007 -2.54 -21.37 -0.35
C PHE A 1007 -1.91 -20.65 0.84
N THR A 1008 -2.35 -21.00 2.06
CA THR A 1008 -1.77 -20.55 3.33
C THR A 1008 -1.56 -21.76 4.23
N TRP A 1009 -0.32 -22.01 4.63
CA TRP A 1009 0.03 -22.94 5.71
C TRP A 1009 0.11 -22.17 7.03
N ILE A 1010 -0.63 -22.63 8.04
CA ILE A 1010 -0.67 -22.04 9.39
C ILE A 1010 -0.13 -23.08 10.37
N LYS A 1011 0.82 -22.68 11.23
CA LYS A 1011 1.41 -23.59 12.22
C LYS A 1011 0.43 -23.98 13.32
N ASP A 1012 -0.33 -23.01 13.84
CA ASP A 1012 -1.30 -23.26 14.90
C ASP A 1012 -2.63 -23.73 14.32
N LYS A 1013 -2.91 -25.02 14.49
CA LYS A 1013 -4.16 -25.65 14.02
C LYS A 1013 -5.40 -25.15 14.77
N LYS A 1014 -5.26 -24.46 15.90
CA LYS A 1014 -6.34 -23.89 16.70
C LYS A 1014 -6.59 -22.40 16.40
N LEU A 1015 -5.82 -21.78 15.49
CA LEU A 1015 -6.07 -20.41 15.08
C LEU A 1015 -7.37 -20.34 14.26
N PRO A 1016 -8.42 -19.61 14.70
CA PRO A 1016 -9.73 -19.74 14.06
C PRO A 1016 -9.88 -19.01 12.73
N TYR A 1017 -8.93 -18.13 12.41
CA TYR A 1017 -9.04 -17.18 11.32
C TYR A 1017 -7.75 -17.10 10.54
N ASP A 1018 -7.78 -16.34 9.45
CA ASP A 1018 -6.57 -16.00 8.73
C ASP A 1018 -5.58 -15.23 9.64
N PRO A 1019 -4.29 -15.63 9.73
CA PRO A 1019 -3.31 -15.01 10.63
C PRO A 1019 -3.07 -13.52 10.36
N GLU A 1020 -3.36 -13.03 9.14
CA GLU A 1020 -3.20 -11.62 8.80
C GLU A 1020 -4.41 -10.75 9.18
N SER A 1021 -5.56 -11.35 9.50
CA SER A 1021 -6.79 -10.62 9.86
C SER A 1021 -6.64 -9.71 11.09
N THR A 1022 -5.58 -9.93 11.89
CA THR A 1022 -5.27 -9.14 13.07
C THR A 1022 -4.50 -7.85 12.79
N GLY A 1023 -4.18 -7.60 11.51
CA GLY A 1023 -3.38 -6.46 11.10
C GLY A 1023 -2.01 -6.44 11.78
N THR A 1024 -1.51 -5.25 12.09
CA THR A 1024 -0.28 -5.08 12.87
C THR A 1024 -0.52 -5.10 14.38
N GLY A 1025 -1.78 -5.17 14.83
CA GLY A 1025 -2.19 -5.08 16.24
C GLY A 1025 -2.19 -6.40 17.00
N GLY A 1026 -2.29 -7.53 16.30
CA GLY A 1026 -2.28 -8.88 16.89
C GLY A 1026 -3.57 -9.30 17.60
N THR A 1027 -4.66 -8.58 17.40
CA THR A 1027 -6.00 -8.90 17.90
C THR A 1027 -6.97 -9.01 16.74
N ASN A 1028 -7.80 -10.06 16.68
CA ASN A 1028 -8.83 -10.18 15.64
C ASN A 1028 -10.10 -9.38 16.01
N THR A 1029 -10.73 -8.79 14.99
CA THR A 1029 -11.98 -8.02 15.07
C THR A 1029 -13.11 -8.54 14.16
N PHE A 1030 -13.01 -9.74 13.56
CA PHE A 1030 -14.01 -10.27 12.59
C PHE A 1030 -14.21 -9.37 11.36
N GLU A 1031 -13.08 -8.93 10.80
CA GLU A 1031 -13.07 -8.31 9.48
C GLU A 1031 -13.55 -9.29 8.39
N LEU A 1032 -13.90 -8.76 7.21
CA LEU A 1032 -14.25 -9.59 6.05
C LEU A 1032 -13.13 -10.58 5.73
N PHE A 1033 -13.51 -11.80 5.34
CA PHE A 1033 -12.55 -12.86 5.02
C PHE A 1033 -11.60 -12.47 3.88
N ILE A 1034 -10.30 -12.54 4.13
CA ILE A 1034 -9.27 -12.31 3.11
C ILE A 1034 -9.53 -13.25 1.92
N PRO A 1035 -9.69 -12.74 0.69
CA PRO A 1035 -10.03 -13.56 -0.45
C PRO A 1035 -8.80 -14.23 -1.08
N LYS A 1036 -9.06 -15.32 -1.79
CA LYS A 1036 -8.21 -15.84 -2.86
C LYS A 1036 -8.81 -15.47 -4.21
N THR A 1037 -7.97 -15.05 -5.15
CA THR A 1037 -8.41 -14.58 -6.46
C THR A 1037 -7.69 -15.34 -7.56
N VAL A 1038 -8.42 -15.75 -8.59
CA VAL A 1038 -7.85 -16.33 -9.82
C VAL A 1038 -8.35 -15.52 -11.00
N THR A 1039 -7.45 -14.95 -11.79
CA THR A 1039 -7.76 -14.15 -12.98
C THR A 1039 -7.08 -14.68 -14.22
N PHE A 1040 -7.68 -14.37 -15.37
CA PHE A 1040 -7.14 -14.62 -16.69
C PHE A 1040 -7.13 -13.30 -17.43
N GLY A 1041 -6.05 -13.00 -18.13
CA GLY A 1041 -5.93 -11.73 -18.82
C GLY A 1041 -5.04 -11.76 -20.05
N VAL A 1042 -5.13 -10.67 -20.78
CA VAL A 1042 -4.38 -10.42 -22.00
C VAL A 1042 -3.85 -8.98 -21.97
N ASN A 1043 -2.58 -8.82 -22.34
CA ASN A 1043 -1.98 -7.53 -22.65
C ASN A 1043 -1.72 -7.49 -24.16
N VAL A 1044 -2.19 -6.44 -24.84
CA VAL A 1044 -1.99 -6.25 -26.28
C VAL A 1044 -1.34 -4.88 -26.50
N GLY A 1045 -0.20 -4.89 -27.17
CA GLY A 1045 0.46 -3.69 -27.68
C GLY A 1045 0.29 -3.58 -29.19
N PHE A 1046 0.05 -2.36 -29.67
CA PHE A 1046 0.00 -2.00 -31.09
C PHE A 1046 1.26 -1.24 -31.52
#